data_AF-A0A970SBI0-F1
#
_entry.id   AF-A0A970SBI0-F1
#
_cell.length_a   1.000
_cell.length_b   1.000
_cell.length_c   1.000
_cell.angle_alpha   90.00
_cell.angle_beta   90.00
_cell.angle_gamma   90.00
#
_symmetry.space_group_name_H-M   'P 1'
#
loop_
_entity.id
_entity.type
_entity.pdbx_description
1 polymer ?
#
loop_
_entity_poly.entity_id
_entity_poly.type
_entity_poly.pdbx_seq_one_letter_code
_entity_poly.pdbx_strand_id
1 'polypeptide(L)'
;MSRTPKECREARAGLTALRDVGPIERSRHELHLRRCAVCREAMAGLRAIESHKTNVSEMTTAQLERIYDRLIPIAHEVSREQAQRATWSFRPSFLRWALVASSAAVAIAAIVLLAWRPSHAPFIAPPAFEAVTDIAETPDETLAGIAVDNTGYIDRLEGAVVISDLDDALDNGRFSLSSPLSIRQENTARSNFRVGHYARLAVIDQADLSVVDSSPEFIAVHLNKGKLAVDFDGSWGKRFEVHTPDVIVRVKGTVFTVEVFDAQSTRVGVVEGRVEVLPIAVPFSHPIEVSAGEMLVLPGEGRPVLLEPEPRALAGEARIETESPLAFGGRIVQFATSPERVKVEVDNRFAGYTPLVIRLPYGPLDYRLSAPGMEAVEARLHHEQVGELVEVGMHPAVHYQPIVARDPKRKARRAASRQPMEQSVASLMARARAALSAGDVDYSAKLLHQAAHDLKGDDLVTALSLLAECYSAAGNYAKAADTFDRVASLVPGTKIAQNSRYEVGRLAMDHIGDYNRARNAFTAYIASPFGGELKETAYFSLCELYGREGVPRNSLQCFNDFLRIYPGSYRQPRAQLWRGVLLQEVEQRWSDAERDLLSFIRAKPRHPRCEEARYRIALGRYHQGDGRGALAMLDEYLQLYPTGQYRVRVERLRRDLLRLTSRKTSAK
;
A
#
# COMPACT_ATOMS: atom_id res chain seq x y z
N MET A 1 53.35 -17.73 22.15
CA MET A 1 52.37 -18.69 21.59
C MET A 1 51.11 -17.93 21.20
N SER A 2 51.08 -17.39 19.98
CA SER A 2 50.00 -16.56 19.44
C SER A 2 48.89 -17.44 18.87
N ARG A 3 47.70 -17.41 19.50
CA ARG A 3 46.48 -18.01 18.95
C ARG A 3 45.70 -17.02 18.09
N THR A 4 44.82 -17.58 17.29
CA THR A 4 44.24 -17.02 16.06
C THR A 4 43.37 -15.76 16.27
N PRO A 5 43.27 -14.88 15.26
CA PRO A 5 42.36 -13.71 15.27
C PRO A 5 40.88 -14.07 15.50
N LYS A 6 40.49 -15.32 15.27
CA LYS A 6 39.13 -15.82 15.48
C LYS A 6 38.76 -15.91 16.97
N GLU A 7 39.62 -16.54 17.79
CA GLU A 7 39.37 -16.67 19.24
C GLU A 7 39.30 -15.30 19.94
N CYS A 8 40.12 -14.33 19.49
CA CYS A 8 40.05 -12.95 19.99
C CYS A 8 38.77 -12.22 19.56
N ARG A 9 38.29 -12.44 18.33
CA ARG A 9 37.05 -11.82 17.83
C ARG A 9 35.84 -12.35 18.58
N GLU A 10 35.74 -13.66 18.81
CA GLU A 10 34.66 -14.27 19.57
C GLU A 10 34.66 -13.79 21.04
N ALA A 11 35.84 -13.70 21.67
CA ALA A 11 35.96 -13.17 23.03
C ALA A 11 35.56 -11.68 23.12
N ARG A 12 35.85 -10.87 22.09
CA ARG A 12 35.45 -9.44 22.03
C ARG A 12 33.96 -9.27 21.73
N ALA A 13 33.38 -10.11 20.87
CA ALA A 13 31.94 -10.08 20.59
C ALA A 13 31.10 -10.39 21.84
N GLY A 14 31.58 -11.31 22.70
CA GLY A 14 30.96 -11.59 23.99
C GLY A 14 30.99 -10.41 24.97
N LEU A 15 31.94 -9.48 24.85
CA LEU A 15 32.06 -8.30 25.71
C LEU A 15 31.03 -7.22 25.41
N THR A 16 30.66 -7.06 24.14
CA THR A 16 29.56 -6.17 23.73
C THR A 16 28.18 -6.69 24.14
N ALA A 17 28.06 -7.97 24.53
CA ALA A 17 26.81 -8.66 24.84
C ALA A 17 26.58 -8.94 26.34
N LEU A 18 27.29 -8.22 27.23
CA LEU A 18 27.49 -8.55 28.66
C LEU A 18 26.24 -8.77 29.57
N ARG A 19 25.00 -8.65 29.07
CA ARG A 19 23.80 -8.93 29.87
C ARG A 19 23.25 -10.36 29.75
N ASP A 20 23.57 -11.12 28.71
CA ASP A 20 22.91 -12.41 28.41
C ASP A 20 23.87 -13.57 28.08
N VAL A 21 25.11 -13.53 28.59
CA VAL A 21 26.08 -14.61 28.31
C VAL A 21 25.96 -15.72 29.36
N GLY A 22 25.77 -16.97 28.92
CA GLY A 22 25.61 -18.15 29.76
C GLY A 22 26.89 -18.55 30.51
N PRO A 23 26.79 -19.43 31.51
CA PRO A 23 27.90 -19.76 32.43
C PRO A 23 29.11 -20.42 31.74
N ILE A 24 28.89 -21.17 30.66
CA ILE A 24 29.96 -21.83 29.88
C ILE A 24 30.76 -20.81 29.07
N GLU A 25 30.07 -19.86 28.44
CA GLU A 25 30.73 -18.80 27.67
C GLU A 25 31.47 -17.82 28.57
N ARG A 26 30.94 -17.51 29.77
CA ARG A 26 31.69 -16.74 30.78
C ARG A 26 32.98 -17.45 31.19
N SER A 27 32.91 -18.75 31.47
CA SER A 27 34.09 -19.53 31.84
C SER A 27 35.13 -19.57 30.72
N ARG A 28 34.70 -19.74 29.45
CA ARG A 28 35.59 -19.66 28.28
C ARG A 28 36.22 -18.27 28.11
N HIS A 29 35.44 -17.22 28.35
CA HIS A 29 35.90 -15.85 28.26
C HIS A 29 36.94 -15.51 29.35
N GLU A 30 36.68 -15.89 30.61
CA GLU A 30 37.64 -15.72 31.70
C GLU A 30 38.95 -16.47 31.45
N LEU A 31 38.85 -17.71 30.93
CA LEU A 31 40.03 -18.50 30.56
C LEU A 31 40.83 -17.82 29.43
N HIS A 32 40.16 -17.17 28.48
CA HIS A 32 40.79 -16.44 27.39
C HIS A 32 41.47 -15.15 27.89
N LEU A 33 40.82 -14.37 28.75
CA LEU A 33 41.44 -13.17 29.36
C LEU A 33 42.66 -13.50 30.24
N ARG A 34 42.71 -14.68 30.86
CA ARG A 34 43.94 -15.13 31.56
C ARG A 34 45.12 -15.38 30.62
N ARG A 35 44.86 -15.66 29.34
CA ARG A 35 45.87 -16.10 28.37
C ARG A 35 46.19 -15.08 27.27
N CYS A 36 45.35 -14.08 27.04
CA CYS A 36 45.54 -13.06 25.99
C CYS A 36 45.80 -11.67 26.58
N ALA A 37 47.01 -11.15 26.43
CA ALA A 37 47.41 -9.82 26.93
C ALA A 37 46.63 -8.68 26.24
N VAL A 38 46.46 -8.77 24.91
CA VAL A 38 45.77 -7.75 24.10
C VAL A 38 44.30 -7.60 24.50
N CYS A 39 43.61 -8.70 24.80
CA CYS A 39 42.22 -8.66 25.25
C CYS A 39 42.08 -8.16 26.69
N ARG A 40 43.08 -8.39 27.56
CA ARG A 40 43.10 -7.80 28.90
C ARG A 40 43.23 -6.28 28.85
N GLU A 41 44.13 -5.78 28.01
CA GLU A 41 44.36 -4.34 27.87
C GLU A 41 43.13 -3.62 27.32
N ALA A 42 42.49 -4.20 26.30
CA ALA A 42 41.21 -3.69 25.79
C ALA A 42 40.11 -3.67 26.88
N MET A 43 40.06 -4.68 27.74
CA MET A 43 39.10 -4.73 28.85
C MET A 43 39.39 -3.72 29.96
N ALA A 44 40.66 -3.44 30.24
CA ALA A 44 41.05 -2.40 31.17
C ALA A 44 40.63 -1.01 30.64
N GLY A 45 40.80 -0.77 29.33
CA GLY A 45 40.37 0.48 28.68
C GLY A 45 38.85 0.70 28.74
N LEU A 46 38.04 -0.33 28.47
CA LEU A 46 36.58 -0.26 28.59
C LEU A 46 36.13 0.04 30.03
N ARG A 47 36.72 -0.64 31.03
CA ARG A 47 36.42 -0.37 32.44
C ARG A 47 36.84 1.05 32.86
N ALA A 48 37.95 1.55 32.33
CA ALA A 48 38.38 2.92 32.56
C ALA A 48 37.37 3.94 32.00
N ILE A 49 36.83 3.70 30.79
CA ILE A 49 35.79 4.53 30.18
C ILE A 49 34.49 4.46 30.98
N GLU A 50 34.03 3.27 31.39
CA GLU A 50 32.83 3.12 32.22
C GLU A 50 32.97 3.77 33.60
N SER A 51 34.19 3.83 34.13
CA SER A 51 34.49 4.51 35.40
C SER A 51 34.68 6.03 35.27
N HIS A 52 34.82 6.55 34.05
CA HIS A 52 34.98 7.98 33.80
C HIS A 52 33.62 8.68 33.82
N LYS A 53 33.25 9.20 34.99
CA LYS A 53 32.18 10.19 35.12
C LYS A 53 32.66 11.50 34.48
N THR A 54 32.29 11.75 33.22
CA THR A 54 32.41 13.08 32.63
C THR A 54 31.54 14.05 33.41
N ASN A 55 32.18 14.98 34.10
CA ASN A 55 31.53 16.02 34.87
C ASN A 55 31.06 17.11 33.88
N VAL A 56 29.92 16.87 33.24
CA VAL A 56 29.22 17.91 32.48
C VAL A 56 28.63 18.84 33.53
N SER A 57 29.29 19.97 33.78
CA SER A 57 28.76 21.01 34.65
C SER A 57 27.38 21.43 34.14
N GLU A 58 26.35 21.27 34.98
CA GLU A 58 24.97 21.62 34.66
C GLU A 58 24.89 23.07 34.18
N MET A 59 24.34 23.26 32.98
CA MET A 59 24.04 24.59 32.48
C MET A 59 22.94 25.19 33.35
N THR A 60 23.19 26.39 33.87
CA THR A 60 22.18 27.10 34.67
C THR A 60 20.91 27.33 33.85
N THR A 61 19.76 27.37 34.52
CA THR A 61 18.44 27.57 33.90
C THR A 61 18.41 28.78 32.97
N ALA A 62 19.12 29.85 33.34
CA ALA A 62 19.24 31.08 32.57
C ALA A 62 20.12 30.96 31.31
N GLN A 63 21.02 29.97 31.24
CA GLN A 63 21.80 29.67 30.03
C GLN A 63 20.99 28.81 29.05
N LEU A 64 20.18 27.88 29.57
CA LEU A 64 19.23 27.10 28.79
C LEU A 64 18.13 27.98 28.19
N GLU A 65 17.54 28.89 28.96
CA GLU A 65 16.54 29.86 28.47
C GLU A 65 17.10 30.71 27.32
N ARG A 66 18.33 31.22 27.45
CA ARG A 66 18.99 32.01 26.37
C ARG A 66 19.23 31.24 25.08
N ILE A 67 19.42 29.92 25.15
CA ILE A 67 19.59 29.07 23.97
C ILE A 67 18.23 28.79 23.34
N TYR A 68 17.22 28.50 24.15
CA TYR A 68 15.84 28.31 23.68
C TYR A 68 15.28 29.59 23.03
N ASP A 69 15.49 30.76 23.64
CA ASP A 69 15.03 32.06 23.12
C ASP A 69 15.70 32.44 21.78
N ARG A 70 16.90 31.91 21.50
CA ARG A 70 17.56 32.09 20.19
C ARG A 70 17.04 31.14 19.11
N LEU A 71 16.51 29.97 19.48
CA LEU A 71 16.07 28.95 18.53
C LEU A 71 14.58 29.10 18.14
N ILE A 72 13.76 29.69 19.01
CA ILE A 72 12.32 29.90 18.78
C ILE A 72 12.02 30.84 17.59
N PRO A 73 12.75 31.97 17.38
CA PRO A 73 12.50 32.85 16.23
C PRO A 73 12.81 32.17 14.89
N ILE A 74 13.88 31.37 14.83
CA ILE A 74 14.33 30.66 13.62
C ILE A 74 13.28 29.60 13.22
N ALA A 75 12.69 28.90 14.18
CA ALA A 75 11.60 27.95 13.92
C ALA A 75 10.31 28.65 13.44
N HIS A 76 10.04 29.87 13.91
CA HIS A 76 8.88 30.65 13.47
C HIS A 76 9.06 31.39 12.13
N GLU A 77 10.30 31.77 11.77
CA GLU A 77 10.62 32.38 10.47
C GLU A 77 10.42 31.38 9.32
N VAL A 78 10.85 30.12 9.49
CA VAL A 78 10.65 29.04 8.51
C VAL A 78 9.16 28.76 8.26
N SER A 79 8.32 28.83 9.29
CA SER A 79 6.86 28.65 9.13
C SER A 79 6.15 29.88 8.55
N ARG A 80 6.68 31.10 8.73
CA ARG A 80 6.08 32.33 8.15
C ARG A 80 6.43 32.52 6.67
N GLU A 81 7.63 32.14 6.24
CA GLU A 81 7.99 32.17 4.80
C GLU A 81 7.14 31.19 3.96
N GLN A 82 6.76 30.04 4.53
CA GLN A 82 5.85 29.09 3.87
C GLN A 82 4.41 29.60 3.79
N ALA A 83 3.93 30.32 4.80
CA ALA A 83 2.58 30.88 4.81
C ALA A 83 2.44 32.12 3.89
N GLN A 84 3.48 32.94 3.74
CA GLN A 84 3.44 34.15 2.90
C GLN A 84 3.53 33.86 1.40
N ARG A 85 4.09 32.72 0.96
CA ARG A 85 4.07 32.30 -0.45
C ARG A 85 2.69 31.85 -0.95
N ALA A 86 1.72 31.62 -0.06
CA ALA A 86 0.37 31.14 -0.40
C ALA A 86 -0.66 32.27 -0.60
N THR A 87 -0.27 33.53 -0.44
CA THR A 87 -1.17 34.68 -0.62
C THR A 87 -0.43 35.72 -1.43
N TRP A 88 -0.97 36.10 -2.60
CA TRP A 88 -0.62 37.11 -3.63
C TRP A 88 -0.85 36.38 -4.97
N SER A 89 -1.87 36.63 -5.80
CA SER A 89 -2.61 37.85 -6.11
C SER A 89 -4.00 37.53 -6.69
N PHE A 90 -5.07 38.11 -6.16
CA PHE A 90 -6.32 38.26 -6.91
C PHE A 90 -6.87 39.67 -6.66
N ARG A 91 -6.86 40.49 -7.71
CA ARG A 91 -7.52 41.80 -7.75
C ARG A 91 -8.98 41.60 -8.16
N PRO A 92 -9.97 42.21 -7.48
CA PRO A 92 -11.37 42.07 -7.83
C PRO A 92 -11.78 43.22 -8.75
N SER A 93 -11.95 42.95 -10.04
CA SER A 93 -12.56 43.93 -10.94
C SER A 93 -13.15 43.25 -12.17
N PHE A 94 -14.20 42.44 -12.03
CA PHE A 94 -15.08 42.06 -13.15
C PHE A 94 -16.47 41.58 -12.67
N LEU A 95 -17.10 42.32 -11.74
CA LEU A 95 -18.55 42.28 -11.56
C LEU A 95 -19.14 43.44 -12.40
N ARG A 96 -19.44 43.22 -13.69
CA ARG A 96 -20.33 44.11 -14.47
C ARG A 96 -20.78 43.64 -15.88
N TRP A 97 -20.38 42.48 -16.41
CA TRP A 97 -20.75 42.10 -17.79
C TRP A 97 -21.10 40.62 -18.01
N ALA A 98 -22.05 40.07 -17.25
CA ALA A 98 -22.58 38.73 -17.54
C ALA A 98 -24.11 38.67 -17.42
N LEU A 99 -24.80 39.67 -17.99
CA LEU A 99 -26.27 39.69 -18.12
C LEU A 99 -26.75 39.87 -19.56
N VAL A 100 -25.89 39.69 -20.57
CA VAL A 100 -26.28 39.75 -21.99
C VAL A 100 -25.48 38.73 -22.80
N ALA A 101 -25.91 37.46 -22.81
CA ALA A 101 -25.56 36.49 -23.86
C ALA A 101 -26.45 35.22 -23.83
N SER A 102 -27.68 35.32 -23.32
CA SER A 102 -28.65 34.21 -23.22
C SER A 102 -29.73 34.31 -24.31
N SER A 103 -29.35 34.30 -25.59
CA SER A 103 -30.34 34.27 -26.69
C SER A 103 -29.84 33.82 -28.09
N ALA A 104 -28.86 32.92 -28.21
CA ALA A 104 -28.38 32.50 -29.55
C ALA A 104 -28.06 31.00 -29.75
N ALA A 105 -28.18 30.14 -28.75
CA ALA A 105 -27.81 28.72 -28.88
C ALA A 105 -28.99 27.75 -29.14
N VAL A 106 -30.24 28.22 -29.06
CA VAL A 106 -31.43 27.34 -29.17
C VAL A 106 -31.89 27.13 -30.62
N ALA A 107 -31.37 27.87 -31.60
CA ALA A 107 -31.85 27.81 -32.99
C ALA A 107 -31.08 26.85 -33.93
N ILE A 108 -29.91 26.33 -33.53
CA ILE A 108 -29.02 25.60 -34.46
C ILE A 108 -29.13 24.07 -34.31
N ALA A 109 -29.60 23.56 -33.16
CA ALA A 109 -29.72 22.11 -32.93
C ALA A 109 -30.90 21.43 -33.65
N ALA A 110 -31.88 22.20 -34.15
CA ALA A 110 -33.09 21.64 -34.78
C ALA A 110 -32.93 21.28 -36.28
N ILE A 111 -31.84 21.69 -36.93
CA ILE A 111 -31.67 21.55 -38.39
C ILE A 111 -30.87 20.28 -38.78
N VAL A 112 -30.10 19.70 -37.86
CA VAL A 112 -29.26 18.52 -38.16
C VAL A 112 -30.01 17.18 -37.99
N LEU A 113 -31.16 17.19 -37.29
CA LEU A 113 -31.97 15.99 -37.02
C LEU A 113 -32.89 15.53 -38.16
N LEU A 114 -32.86 16.19 -39.32
CA LEU A 114 -33.79 15.91 -40.44
C LEU A 114 -33.15 15.27 -41.68
N ALA A 115 -31.88 14.90 -41.67
CA ALA A 115 -31.24 14.35 -42.86
C ALA A 115 -30.20 13.27 -42.54
N TRP A 116 -30.63 12.07 -42.12
CA TRP A 116 -29.96 10.82 -42.54
C TRP A 116 -30.79 9.57 -42.21
N ARG A 117 -31.14 8.80 -43.25
CA ARG A 117 -31.54 7.39 -43.22
C ARG A 117 -30.60 6.64 -44.16
N PRO A 118 -30.14 5.42 -43.80
CA PRO A 118 -30.41 4.31 -44.74
C PRO A 118 -30.62 2.90 -44.12
N SER A 119 -31.62 2.22 -44.69
CA SER A 119 -31.78 0.79 -45.07
C SER A 119 -31.26 -0.40 -44.25
N HIS A 120 -32.17 -1.36 -43.98
CA HIS A 120 -31.95 -2.72 -43.48
C HIS A 120 -31.62 -3.76 -44.57
N ALA A 121 -30.87 -4.81 -44.20
CA ALA A 121 -31.05 -6.20 -44.66
C ALA A 121 -30.48 -7.18 -43.61
N PRO A 122 -30.97 -8.44 -43.53
CA PRO A 122 -31.18 -9.15 -42.27
C PRO A 122 -30.06 -10.14 -41.92
N PHE A 123 -29.78 -10.30 -40.62
CA PHE A 123 -28.99 -11.42 -40.12
C PHE A 123 -29.92 -12.49 -39.51
N ILE A 124 -29.68 -13.74 -39.91
CA ILE A 124 -30.45 -14.94 -39.58
C ILE A 124 -30.05 -15.41 -38.17
N ALA A 125 -31.03 -15.54 -37.27
CA ALA A 125 -30.86 -16.17 -35.97
C ALA A 125 -31.11 -17.69 -36.04
N PRO A 126 -30.26 -18.54 -35.45
CA PRO A 126 -30.65 -19.88 -35.01
C PRO A 126 -31.20 -19.85 -33.56
N PRO A 127 -31.92 -20.91 -33.14
CA PRO A 127 -33.17 -20.78 -32.40
C PRO A 127 -33.00 -20.59 -30.90
N ALA A 128 -33.96 -19.86 -30.32
CA ALA A 128 -34.21 -19.78 -28.90
C ALA A 128 -35.23 -20.84 -28.44
N PHE A 129 -35.30 -20.96 -27.11
CA PHE A 129 -36.28 -21.66 -26.25
C PHE A 129 -35.89 -23.09 -25.82
N GLU A 130 -36.02 -23.45 -24.54
CA GLU A 130 -37.13 -23.13 -23.64
C GLU A 130 -36.74 -22.46 -22.31
N ALA A 131 -37.45 -21.36 -22.03
CA ALA A 131 -37.58 -20.76 -20.72
C ALA A 131 -38.51 -21.63 -19.86
N VAL A 132 -38.11 -21.88 -18.61
CA VAL A 132 -39.06 -22.28 -17.56
C VAL A 132 -39.57 -21.00 -16.90
N THR A 133 -40.90 -20.94 -16.86
CA THR A 133 -41.81 -19.83 -16.61
C THR A 133 -41.65 -19.08 -15.29
N ASP A 134 -41.91 -17.78 -15.41
CA ASP A 134 -42.24 -16.75 -14.42
C ASP A 134 -42.97 -17.22 -13.15
N ILE A 135 -42.59 -16.59 -12.03
CA ILE A 135 -43.58 -16.07 -11.08
C ILE A 135 -43.55 -14.56 -11.26
N ALA A 136 -44.65 -14.04 -11.79
CA ALA A 136 -44.84 -12.64 -12.13
C ALA A 136 -44.84 -11.74 -10.88
N GLU A 137 -43.93 -10.78 -10.84
CA GLU A 137 -44.20 -9.47 -10.24
C GLU A 137 -44.37 -8.49 -11.40
N THR A 138 -45.57 -7.95 -11.56
CA THR A 138 -45.93 -6.99 -12.61
C THR A 138 -45.06 -5.73 -12.48
N PRO A 139 -44.37 -5.28 -13.55
CA PRO A 139 -43.69 -4.00 -13.55
C PRO A 139 -44.72 -2.88 -13.38
N ASP A 140 -44.43 -1.94 -12.48
CA ASP A 140 -45.23 -0.74 -12.25
C ASP A 140 -45.28 0.08 -13.56
N GLU A 141 -46.47 0.25 -14.15
CA GLU A 141 -46.72 0.95 -15.42
C GLU A 141 -46.34 2.45 -15.40
N THR A 142 -45.86 2.96 -14.26
CA THR A 142 -45.52 4.38 -14.07
C THR A 142 -44.17 4.83 -14.65
N LEU A 143 -43.32 3.92 -15.14
CA LEU A 143 -41.95 4.24 -15.61
C LEU A 143 -41.78 4.43 -17.14
N ALA A 144 -42.85 4.31 -17.93
CA ALA A 144 -42.80 4.27 -19.41
C ALA A 144 -42.41 5.59 -20.14
N GLY A 145 -41.82 6.57 -19.46
CA GLY A 145 -41.47 7.87 -20.05
C GLY A 145 -40.09 8.41 -19.69
N ILE A 146 -39.29 7.69 -18.89
CA ILE A 146 -37.97 8.18 -18.48
C ILE A 146 -36.95 7.63 -19.48
N ALA A 147 -36.35 8.52 -20.28
CA ALA A 147 -35.23 8.16 -21.13
C ALA A 147 -34.13 7.56 -20.24
N VAL A 148 -33.97 6.25 -20.34
CA VAL A 148 -33.07 5.49 -19.51
C VAL A 148 -31.64 5.79 -19.93
N ASP A 149 -30.98 6.65 -19.16
CA ASP A 149 -29.61 7.07 -19.43
C ASP A 149 -28.61 5.99 -18.98
N ASN A 150 -28.08 5.22 -19.94
CA ASN A 150 -26.99 4.27 -19.72
C ASN A 150 -25.62 4.98 -19.78
N THR A 151 -25.56 6.23 -19.35
CA THR A 151 -24.30 6.95 -19.15
C THR A 151 -23.62 6.48 -17.86
N GLY A 152 -22.36 6.09 -17.99
CA GLY A 152 -21.44 5.86 -16.89
C GLY A 152 -20.63 7.11 -16.52
N TYR A 153 -20.21 7.17 -15.25
CA TYR A 153 -19.33 8.19 -14.69
C TYR A 153 -18.21 7.50 -13.91
N ILE A 154 -16.97 7.96 -14.11
CA ILE A 154 -15.82 7.54 -13.33
C ILE A 154 -15.72 8.44 -12.10
N ASP A 155 -16.06 7.90 -10.93
CA ASP A 155 -16.02 8.64 -9.66
C ASP A 155 -14.64 8.58 -9.01
N ARG A 156 -13.91 7.46 -9.16
CA ARG A 156 -12.56 7.27 -8.57
C ARG A 156 -11.71 6.33 -9.41
N LEU A 157 -10.42 6.66 -9.56
CA LEU A 157 -9.37 5.77 -10.08
C LEU A 157 -8.15 5.86 -9.17
N GLU A 158 -7.76 4.75 -8.58
CA GLU A 158 -6.55 4.62 -7.76
C GLU A 158 -5.75 3.40 -8.22
N GLY A 159 -4.46 3.59 -8.49
CA GLY A 159 -3.61 2.54 -9.04
C GLY A 159 -3.72 2.41 -10.57
N ALA A 160 -3.14 1.34 -11.11
CA ALA A 160 -3.16 1.07 -12.55
C ALA A 160 -4.50 0.42 -12.94
N VAL A 161 -5.34 1.21 -13.58
CA VAL A 161 -6.63 0.79 -14.14
C VAL A 161 -6.59 1.01 -15.65
N VAL A 162 -6.84 -0.05 -16.41
CA VAL A 162 -6.95 -0.02 -17.86
C VAL A 162 -8.42 -0.14 -18.21
N ILE A 163 -8.96 0.86 -18.89
CA ILE A 163 -10.33 0.80 -19.42
C ILE A 163 -10.22 0.84 -20.94
N SER A 164 -10.79 -0.16 -21.61
CA SER A 164 -10.78 -0.30 -23.08
C SER A 164 -12.18 -0.03 -23.63
N ASP A 165 -12.24 0.40 -24.90
CA ASP A 165 -13.49 0.67 -25.62
C ASP A 165 -14.31 1.81 -25.02
N LEU A 166 -13.61 2.84 -24.48
CA LEU A 166 -14.25 4.11 -24.13
C LEU A 166 -14.48 4.94 -25.40
N ASP A 167 -15.67 5.55 -25.51
CA ASP A 167 -15.96 6.54 -26.55
C ASP A 167 -14.88 7.65 -26.56
N ASP A 168 -14.50 8.12 -27.76
CA ASP A 168 -13.41 9.08 -27.99
C ASP A 168 -13.57 10.44 -27.28
N ALA A 169 -14.71 10.70 -26.65
CA ALA A 169 -15.03 11.92 -25.92
C ALA A 169 -15.26 11.64 -24.42
N LEU A 170 -14.17 11.49 -23.65
CA LEU A 170 -14.20 11.58 -22.18
C LEU A 170 -14.56 13.01 -21.74
N ASP A 171 -15.85 13.34 -21.72
CA ASP A 171 -16.33 14.61 -21.18
C ASP A 171 -16.42 14.52 -19.64
N ASN A 172 -15.40 15.02 -18.94
CA ASN A 172 -15.38 15.10 -17.48
C ASN A 172 -15.56 13.74 -16.75
N GLY A 173 -15.04 12.65 -17.32
CA GLY A 173 -15.16 11.31 -16.76
C GLY A 173 -16.49 10.60 -17.08
N ARG A 174 -17.31 11.18 -17.96
CA ARG A 174 -18.51 10.57 -18.53
C ARG A 174 -18.12 9.59 -19.64
N PHE A 175 -18.80 8.44 -19.71
CA PHE A 175 -18.66 7.46 -20.79
C PHE A 175 -20.00 6.79 -21.09
N SER A 176 -20.20 6.27 -22.31
CA SER A 176 -21.36 5.43 -22.59
C SER A 176 -21.13 4.01 -22.08
N LEU A 177 -22.09 3.45 -21.34
CA LEU A 177 -22.04 2.04 -20.97
C LEU A 177 -22.51 1.21 -22.18
N SER A 178 -21.60 0.85 -23.08
CA SER A 178 -21.87 0.00 -24.26
C SER A 178 -20.91 -1.19 -24.30
N SER A 179 -21.37 -2.32 -24.84
CA SER A 179 -20.46 -3.43 -25.18
C SER A 179 -19.62 -3.02 -26.40
N PRO A 180 -18.29 -3.22 -26.41
CA PRO A 180 -17.51 -4.06 -25.48
C PRO A 180 -16.65 -3.29 -24.45
N LEU A 181 -17.23 -2.47 -23.56
CA LEU A 181 -16.48 -1.83 -22.47
C LEU A 181 -15.80 -2.89 -21.56
N SER A 182 -14.48 -2.75 -21.34
CA SER A 182 -13.73 -3.63 -20.41
C SER A 182 -12.84 -2.86 -19.44
N ILE A 183 -12.76 -3.33 -18.20
CA ILE A 183 -11.99 -2.77 -17.09
C ILE A 183 -11.04 -3.84 -16.56
N ARG A 184 -9.74 -3.58 -16.69
CA ARG A 184 -8.66 -4.46 -16.19
C ARG A 184 -7.79 -3.73 -15.19
N GLN A 185 -7.51 -4.35 -14.06
CA GLN A 185 -6.87 -3.71 -12.91
C GLN A 185 -5.68 -4.51 -12.37
N GLU A 186 -4.66 -3.80 -11.88
CA GLU A 186 -3.54 -4.41 -11.17
C GLU A 186 -3.85 -4.60 -9.67
N ASN A 187 -3.02 -5.36 -8.96
CA ASN A 187 -3.24 -5.63 -7.53
C ASN A 187 -3.26 -4.32 -6.73
N THR A 188 -4.23 -4.19 -5.82
CA THR A 188 -4.52 -2.98 -5.01
C THR A 188 -5.10 -1.78 -5.76
N ALA A 189 -5.27 -1.87 -7.09
CA ALA A 189 -6.02 -0.85 -7.81
C ALA A 189 -7.50 -0.87 -7.38
N ARG A 190 -8.10 0.31 -7.41
CA ARG A 190 -9.49 0.53 -7.03
C ARG A 190 -10.10 1.51 -8.02
N SER A 191 -11.30 1.21 -8.46
CA SER A 191 -12.08 2.18 -9.23
C SER A 191 -13.53 2.17 -8.79
N ASN A 192 -14.11 3.36 -8.74
CA ASN A 192 -15.52 3.53 -8.49
C ASN A 192 -16.17 4.10 -9.75
N PHE A 193 -17.24 3.46 -10.18
CA PHE A 193 -18.06 3.86 -11.30
C PHE A 193 -19.49 4.05 -10.83
N ARG A 194 -20.19 4.96 -11.49
CA ARG A 194 -21.62 5.18 -11.32
C ARG A 194 -22.28 5.08 -12.68
N VAL A 195 -23.42 4.39 -12.73
CA VAL A 195 -24.19 4.22 -13.96
C VAL A 195 -25.57 4.80 -13.73
N GLY A 196 -25.84 5.92 -14.40
CA GLY A 196 -27.05 6.72 -14.17
C GLY A 196 -27.28 7.00 -12.68
N HIS A 197 -28.52 6.79 -12.24
CA HIS A 197 -28.94 6.91 -10.83
C HIS A 197 -29.19 5.57 -10.15
N TYR A 198 -29.02 4.46 -10.86
CA TYR A 198 -29.50 3.14 -10.42
C TYR A 198 -28.38 2.17 -10.05
N ALA A 199 -27.10 2.42 -10.40
CA ALA A 199 -26.01 1.54 -9.99
C ALA A 199 -24.74 2.32 -9.62
N ARG A 200 -24.07 1.87 -8.56
CA ARG A 200 -22.68 2.21 -8.22
C ARG A 200 -21.88 0.92 -8.13
N LEU A 201 -20.70 0.92 -8.75
CA LEU A 201 -19.83 -0.24 -8.83
C LEU A 201 -18.45 0.14 -8.29
N ALA A 202 -17.93 -0.67 -7.37
CA ALA A 202 -16.54 -0.61 -6.96
C ALA A 202 -15.82 -1.87 -7.43
N VAL A 203 -14.83 -1.69 -8.30
CA VAL A 203 -13.98 -2.74 -8.84
C VAL A 203 -12.64 -2.66 -8.11
N ILE A 204 -12.18 -3.80 -7.57
CA ILE A 204 -11.06 -3.85 -6.62
C ILE A 204 -10.18 -5.07 -6.93
N ASP A 205 -8.88 -4.92 -6.64
CA ASP A 205 -7.85 -5.93 -6.82
C ASP A 205 -7.59 -6.26 -8.30
N GLN A 206 -6.99 -7.41 -8.62
CA GLN A 206 -6.74 -7.88 -9.99
C GLN A 206 -8.05 -8.24 -10.72
N ALA A 207 -8.88 -7.23 -10.96
CA ALA A 207 -10.18 -7.39 -11.58
C ALA A 207 -10.09 -7.38 -13.10
N ASP A 208 -10.84 -8.28 -13.72
CA ASP A 208 -11.11 -8.32 -15.15
C ASP A 208 -12.63 -8.35 -15.33
N LEU A 209 -13.19 -7.17 -15.63
CA LEU A 209 -14.63 -6.92 -15.75
C LEU A 209 -14.95 -6.45 -17.17
N SER A 210 -16.01 -6.97 -17.78
CA SER A 210 -16.52 -6.45 -19.06
C SER A 210 -18.03 -6.29 -19.07
N VAL A 211 -18.54 -5.35 -19.86
CA VAL A 211 -19.99 -5.15 -20.07
C VAL A 211 -20.45 -6.06 -21.20
N VAL A 212 -21.46 -6.87 -20.92
CA VAL A 212 -22.04 -7.85 -21.85
C VAL A 212 -23.28 -7.28 -22.53
N ASP A 213 -24.17 -6.71 -21.73
CA ASP A 213 -25.41 -6.08 -22.17
C ASP A 213 -25.65 -4.82 -21.33
N SER A 214 -26.18 -3.80 -21.97
CA SER A 214 -26.51 -2.51 -21.39
C SER A 214 -27.71 -1.93 -22.11
N SER A 215 -28.78 -2.72 -22.23
CA SER A 215 -30.07 -2.26 -22.74
C SER A 215 -30.81 -1.40 -21.70
N PRO A 216 -31.90 -0.72 -22.10
CA PRO A 216 -32.71 0.07 -21.17
C PRO A 216 -33.28 -0.75 -20.00
N GLU A 217 -33.56 -2.04 -20.17
CA GLU A 217 -34.18 -2.87 -19.13
C GLU A 217 -33.21 -3.81 -18.42
N PHE A 218 -31.99 -3.94 -18.93
CA PHE A 218 -31.08 -5.00 -18.51
C PHE A 218 -29.61 -4.57 -18.62
N ILE A 219 -28.86 -4.77 -17.55
CA ILE A 219 -27.40 -4.59 -17.51
C ILE A 219 -26.78 -5.91 -17.07
N ALA A 220 -25.84 -6.42 -17.85
CA ALA A 220 -25.06 -7.60 -17.51
C ALA A 220 -23.57 -7.30 -17.62
N VAL A 221 -22.83 -7.73 -16.61
CA VAL A 221 -21.37 -7.64 -16.58
C VAL A 221 -20.74 -9.02 -16.40
N HIS A 222 -19.64 -9.28 -17.08
CA HIS A 222 -18.78 -10.44 -16.88
C HIS A 222 -17.67 -10.08 -15.90
N LEU A 223 -17.52 -10.84 -14.81
CA LEU A 223 -16.37 -10.76 -13.90
C LEU A 223 -15.57 -12.06 -14.00
N ASN A 224 -14.44 -12.02 -14.70
CA ASN A 224 -13.59 -13.21 -14.89
C ASN A 224 -12.68 -13.47 -13.68
N LYS A 225 -12.25 -12.40 -13.01
CA LYS A 225 -11.34 -12.43 -11.86
C LYS A 225 -11.52 -11.15 -11.05
N GLY A 226 -11.22 -11.21 -9.75
CA GLY A 226 -11.15 -10.04 -8.87
C GLY A 226 -12.44 -9.79 -8.10
N LYS A 227 -12.61 -8.57 -7.60
CA LYS A 227 -13.74 -8.20 -6.72
C LYS A 227 -14.58 -7.11 -7.33
N LEU A 228 -15.89 -7.29 -7.24
CA LEU A 228 -16.90 -6.33 -7.61
C LEU A 228 -17.85 -6.14 -6.43
N ALA A 229 -17.94 -4.92 -5.90
CA ALA A 229 -19.01 -4.52 -5.00
C ALA A 229 -20.00 -3.66 -5.79
N VAL A 230 -21.29 -3.90 -5.62
CA VAL A 230 -22.35 -3.20 -6.34
C VAL A 230 -23.40 -2.72 -5.36
N ASP A 231 -23.81 -1.47 -5.53
CA ASP A 231 -25.00 -0.86 -4.95
C ASP A 231 -25.98 -0.57 -6.10
N PHE A 232 -27.08 -1.30 -6.17
CA PHE A 232 -28.04 -1.30 -7.27
C PHE A 232 -29.48 -1.03 -6.80
N ASP A 233 -30.11 0.03 -7.32
CA ASP A 233 -31.50 0.37 -7.07
C ASP A 233 -32.42 -0.23 -8.15
N GLY A 234 -33.00 -1.40 -7.84
CA GLY A 234 -33.93 -2.10 -8.72
C GLY A 234 -35.33 -1.49 -8.81
N SER A 235 -35.65 -0.43 -8.06
CA SER A 235 -36.97 0.22 -8.10
C SER A 235 -37.32 0.82 -9.45
N TRP A 236 -36.32 1.01 -10.32
CA TRP A 236 -36.45 1.55 -11.67
C TRP A 236 -36.82 0.50 -12.73
N GLY A 237 -37.16 -0.73 -12.34
CA GLY A 237 -37.56 -1.81 -13.25
C GLY A 237 -36.41 -2.42 -14.08
N LYS A 238 -35.20 -1.88 -13.94
CA LYS A 238 -33.98 -2.46 -14.53
C LYS A 238 -33.57 -3.73 -13.81
N ARG A 239 -33.05 -4.68 -14.57
CA ARG A 239 -32.39 -5.89 -14.06
C ARG A 239 -30.89 -5.75 -14.16
N PHE A 240 -30.17 -6.23 -13.15
CA PHE A 240 -28.72 -6.25 -13.11
C PHE A 240 -28.21 -7.67 -12.88
N GLU A 241 -27.28 -8.13 -13.72
CA GLU A 241 -26.66 -9.45 -13.60
C GLU A 241 -25.14 -9.36 -13.58
N VAL A 242 -24.51 -10.18 -12.73
CA VAL A 242 -23.06 -10.43 -12.74
C VAL A 242 -22.84 -11.87 -13.14
N HIS A 243 -22.23 -12.08 -14.29
CA HIS A 243 -21.86 -13.40 -14.79
C HIS A 243 -20.40 -13.65 -14.41
N THR A 244 -20.16 -14.81 -13.85
CA THR A 244 -18.82 -15.30 -13.49
C THR A 244 -18.61 -16.64 -14.21
N PRO A 245 -17.40 -17.22 -14.19
CA PRO A 245 -17.17 -18.54 -14.78
C PRO A 245 -18.12 -19.63 -14.24
N ASP A 246 -18.55 -19.52 -12.98
CA ASP A 246 -19.28 -20.59 -12.28
C ASP A 246 -20.76 -20.30 -12.06
N VAL A 247 -21.14 -19.01 -11.94
CA VAL A 247 -22.50 -18.60 -11.60
C VAL A 247 -22.96 -17.33 -12.30
N ILE A 248 -24.27 -17.19 -12.43
CA ILE A 248 -24.96 -15.93 -12.74
C ILE A 248 -25.60 -15.41 -11.45
N VAL A 249 -25.23 -14.19 -11.05
CA VAL A 249 -25.82 -13.48 -9.92
C VAL A 249 -26.85 -12.49 -10.44
N ARG A 250 -28.13 -12.71 -10.14
CA ARG A 250 -29.23 -11.80 -10.44
C ARG A 250 -29.54 -10.95 -9.23
N VAL A 251 -29.52 -9.64 -9.40
CA VAL A 251 -29.71 -8.70 -8.31
C VAL A 251 -31.18 -8.37 -8.16
N LYS A 252 -31.73 -8.63 -6.97
CA LYS A 252 -33.10 -8.26 -6.58
C LYS A 252 -33.15 -7.15 -5.53
N GLY A 253 -32.02 -6.79 -4.90
CA GLY A 253 -31.92 -5.75 -3.87
C GLY A 253 -30.47 -5.32 -3.57
N THR A 254 -30.33 -4.23 -2.82
CA THR A 254 -29.40 -3.12 -3.10
C THR A 254 -27.89 -3.40 -3.06
N VAL A 255 -27.32 -3.98 -2.00
CA VAL A 255 -25.84 -3.97 -1.84
C VAL A 255 -25.25 -5.36 -1.67
N PHE A 256 -24.39 -5.74 -2.60
CA PHE A 256 -23.75 -7.05 -2.62
C PHE A 256 -22.31 -7.00 -3.14
N THR A 257 -21.61 -8.12 -2.99
CA THR A 257 -20.22 -8.30 -3.38
C THR A 257 -20.07 -9.63 -4.12
N VAL A 258 -19.35 -9.61 -5.22
CA VAL A 258 -18.96 -10.80 -6.00
C VAL A 258 -17.44 -10.83 -6.08
N GLU A 259 -16.85 -11.96 -5.74
CA GLU A 259 -15.41 -12.19 -5.81
C GLU A 259 -15.12 -13.49 -6.57
N VAL A 260 -14.28 -13.39 -7.60
CA VAL A 260 -13.82 -14.54 -8.38
C VAL A 260 -12.33 -14.73 -8.16
N PHE A 261 -11.96 -15.90 -7.63
CA PHE A 261 -10.58 -16.29 -7.35
C PHE A 261 -9.96 -17.07 -8.53
N ASP A 262 -8.61 -17.11 -8.57
CA ASP A 262 -7.81 -17.82 -9.61
C ASP A 262 -8.12 -19.33 -9.75
N ALA A 263 -8.81 -19.95 -8.78
CA ALA A 263 -9.18 -21.36 -8.79
C ALA A 263 -10.65 -21.60 -9.22
N GLN A 264 -11.27 -20.64 -9.93
CA GLN A 264 -12.71 -20.68 -10.29
C GLN A 264 -13.60 -20.91 -9.06
N SER A 265 -13.29 -20.24 -7.95
CA SER A 265 -14.24 -20.19 -6.85
C SER A 265 -14.90 -18.82 -6.85
N THR A 266 -16.22 -18.79 -6.79
CA THR A 266 -16.99 -17.56 -6.73
C THR A 266 -17.59 -17.37 -5.34
N ARG A 267 -17.41 -16.19 -4.75
CA ARG A 267 -18.09 -15.80 -3.51
C ARG A 267 -19.07 -14.69 -3.78
N VAL A 268 -20.28 -14.83 -3.24
CA VAL A 268 -21.35 -13.84 -3.34
C VAL A 268 -21.81 -13.49 -1.93
N GLY A 269 -21.54 -12.27 -1.48
CA GLY A 269 -21.94 -11.79 -0.16
C GLY A 269 -22.98 -10.70 -0.28
N VAL A 270 -24.07 -10.78 0.48
CA VAL A 270 -25.14 -9.78 0.49
C VAL A 270 -25.09 -8.97 1.77
N VAL A 271 -25.00 -7.66 1.64
CA VAL A 271 -24.98 -6.74 2.78
C VAL A 271 -26.37 -6.20 3.07
N GLU A 272 -27.10 -5.81 2.04
CA GLU A 272 -28.49 -5.36 2.13
C GLU A 272 -29.29 -5.89 0.94
N GLY A 273 -30.55 -6.25 1.16
CA GLY A 273 -31.41 -6.82 0.14
C GLY A 273 -31.22 -8.32 -0.03
N ARG A 274 -31.36 -8.80 -1.28
CA ARG A 274 -31.28 -10.21 -1.65
C ARG A 274 -30.79 -10.36 -3.09
N VAL A 275 -30.08 -11.44 -3.37
CA VAL A 275 -29.64 -11.81 -4.73
C VAL A 275 -29.99 -13.26 -5.00
N GLU A 276 -30.26 -13.58 -6.26
CA GLU A 276 -30.41 -14.96 -6.72
C GLU A 276 -29.14 -15.40 -7.42
N VAL A 277 -28.58 -16.53 -6.99
CA VAL A 277 -27.38 -17.11 -7.59
C VAL A 277 -27.76 -18.38 -8.33
N LEU A 278 -27.47 -18.41 -9.63
CA LEU A 278 -27.73 -19.52 -10.53
C LEU A 278 -26.40 -20.19 -10.92
N PRO A 279 -26.11 -21.41 -10.44
CA PRO A 279 -24.96 -22.19 -10.89
C PRO A 279 -25.01 -22.56 -12.37
N ILE A 280 -23.90 -22.35 -13.10
CA ILE A 280 -23.77 -22.69 -14.53
C ILE A 280 -23.46 -24.18 -14.71
N ALA A 281 -22.62 -24.75 -13.84
CA ALA A 281 -22.12 -26.13 -13.97
C ALA A 281 -23.15 -27.22 -13.61
N VAL A 282 -24.32 -26.86 -13.06
CA VAL A 282 -25.36 -27.81 -12.64
C VAL A 282 -26.62 -27.58 -13.47
N PRO A 283 -26.84 -28.36 -14.55
CA PRO A 283 -28.09 -28.30 -15.30
C PRO A 283 -29.28 -28.55 -14.35
N PHE A 284 -30.29 -27.68 -14.39
CA PHE A 284 -31.49 -27.73 -13.53
C PHE A 284 -31.30 -27.40 -12.04
N SER A 285 -30.25 -26.66 -11.65
CA SER A 285 -30.21 -26.08 -10.30
C SER A 285 -31.27 -25.01 -10.12
N HIS A 286 -32.04 -25.11 -9.04
CA HIS A 286 -32.95 -24.03 -8.63
C HIS A 286 -32.12 -22.80 -8.23
N PRO A 287 -32.60 -21.58 -8.50
CA PRO A 287 -31.93 -20.37 -8.01
C PRO A 287 -31.72 -20.44 -6.51
N ILE A 288 -30.50 -20.14 -6.06
CA ILE A 288 -30.16 -20.07 -4.64
C ILE A 288 -30.35 -18.63 -4.21
N GLU A 289 -31.30 -18.38 -3.32
CA GLU A 289 -31.50 -17.05 -2.75
C GLU A 289 -30.46 -16.81 -1.64
N VAL A 290 -29.80 -15.66 -1.69
CA VAL A 290 -28.85 -15.19 -0.67
C VAL A 290 -29.37 -13.87 -0.14
N SER A 291 -29.62 -13.81 1.17
CA SER A 291 -30.22 -12.68 1.88
C SER A 291 -29.19 -11.85 2.64
N ALA A 292 -29.60 -10.66 3.07
CA ALA A 292 -28.74 -9.76 3.85
C ALA A 292 -28.06 -10.44 5.04
N GLY A 293 -26.73 -10.34 5.10
CA GLY A 293 -25.88 -10.97 6.12
C GLY A 293 -25.31 -12.33 5.71
N GLU A 294 -25.83 -12.93 4.63
CA GLU A 294 -25.38 -14.23 4.15
C GLU A 294 -24.26 -14.10 3.10
N MET A 295 -23.44 -15.15 3.02
CA MET A 295 -22.42 -15.30 1.99
C MET A 295 -22.51 -16.70 1.39
N LEU A 296 -22.66 -16.77 0.08
CA LEU A 296 -22.56 -18.01 -0.68
C LEU A 296 -21.14 -18.18 -1.21
N VAL A 297 -20.54 -19.34 -0.96
CA VAL A 297 -19.26 -19.74 -1.53
C VAL A 297 -19.49 -20.91 -2.46
N LEU A 298 -19.11 -20.74 -3.73
CA LEU A 298 -19.08 -21.79 -4.74
C LEU A 298 -17.61 -22.11 -5.06
N PRO A 299 -17.07 -23.22 -4.54
CA PRO A 299 -15.81 -23.75 -5.04
C PRO A 299 -16.06 -24.37 -6.42
N GLY A 300 -15.21 -24.11 -7.42
CA GLY A 300 -15.50 -24.43 -8.84
C GLY A 300 -16.05 -25.82 -9.17
N GLU A 301 -15.65 -26.86 -8.43
CA GLU A 301 -16.15 -28.24 -8.59
C GLU A 301 -17.00 -28.75 -7.40
N GLY A 302 -17.28 -27.92 -6.40
CA GLY A 302 -17.95 -28.32 -5.16
C GLY A 302 -19.39 -27.85 -5.04
N ARG A 303 -20.08 -28.32 -3.98
CA ARG A 303 -21.45 -27.88 -3.68
C ARG A 303 -21.43 -26.45 -3.13
N PRO A 304 -22.42 -25.61 -3.47
CA PRO A 304 -22.57 -24.28 -2.87
C PRO A 304 -22.69 -24.40 -1.35
N VAL A 305 -21.96 -23.56 -0.62
CA VAL A 305 -22.01 -23.49 0.85
C VAL A 305 -22.43 -22.09 1.27
N LEU A 306 -23.55 -21.99 2.00
CA LEU A 306 -24.00 -20.74 2.61
C LEU A 306 -23.35 -20.57 3.98
N LEU A 307 -22.78 -19.38 4.24
CA LEU A 307 -22.07 -19.02 5.45
C LEU A 307 -22.67 -17.73 6.05
N GLU A 308 -22.63 -17.59 7.37
CA GLU A 308 -22.90 -16.34 8.12
C GLU A 308 -21.63 -15.91 8.89
N PRO A 309 -21.30 -14.62 9.11
CA PRO A 309 -21.14 -13.50 8.17
C PRO A 309 -19.68 -12.93 8.12
N GLU A 310 -19.17 -12.54 6.94
CA GLU A 310 -18.07 -11.54 6.78
C GLU A 310 -18.11 -10.75 5.43
N PRO A 311 -19.07 -9.84 5.13
CA PRO A 311 -18.99 -9.05 3.88
C PRO A 311 -18.85 -7.52 4.04
N ARG A 312 -18.91 -6.96 5.25
CA ARG A 312 -19.14 -5.50 5.45
C ARG A 312 -18.04 -4.57 4.94
N ALA A 313 -16.80 -5.02 4.81
CA ALA A 313 -15.68 -4.14 4.45
C ALA A 313 -15.71 -3.69 2.97
N LEU A 314 -16.15 -4.57 2.06
CA LEU A 314 -16.15 -4.30 0.61
C LEU A 314 -17.37 -3.51 0.15
N ALA A 315 -18.53 -3.73 0.78
CA ALA A 315 -19.76 -2.97 0.49
C ALA A 315 -19.64 -1.47 0.79
N GLY A 316 -18.78 -1.08 1.74
CA GLY A 316 -18.48 0.33 2.01
C GLY A 316 -17.81 1.05 0.83
N GLU A 317 -17.08 0.33 -0.02
CA GLU A 317 -16.43 0.91 -1.21
C GLU A 317 -17.44 1.23 -2.31
N ALA A 318 -18.52 0.43 -2.47
CA ALA A 318 -19.59 0.72 -3.44
C ALA A 318 -20.48 1.91 -3.03
N ARG A 319 -20.59 2.17 -1.72
CA ARG A 319 -21.42 3.25 -1.15
C ARG A 319 -20.74 4.61 -1.07
N ILE A 320 -19.54 4.77 -1.62
CA ILE A 320 -18.86 6.07 -1.58
C ILE A 320 -19.69 7.08 -2.36
N GLU A 321 -20.41 7.94 -1.64
CA GLU A 321 -21.13 9.08 -2.19
C GLU A 321 -20.14 10.18 -2.54
N THR A 322 -19.71 10.24 -3.80
CA THR A 322 -19.02 11.41 -4.35
C THR A 322 -20.04 12.32 -5.02
N GLU A 323 -20.35 13.47 -4.41
CA GLU A 323 -21.25 14.49 -4.97
C GLU A 323 -20.69 15.16 -6.25
N SER A 324 -19.47 14.83 -6.68
CA SER A 324 -18.89 15.39 -7.90
C SER A 324 -17.77 14.53 -8.49
N PRO A 325 -17.73 14.33 -9.84
CA PRO A 325 -16.56 13.80 -10.54
C PRO A 325 -15.25 14.60 -10.28
N LEU A 326 -15.42 15.82 -9.76
CA LEU A 326 -14.37 16.82 -9.51
C LEU A 326 -13.83 16.83 -8.06
N ALA A 327 -14.33 15.99 -7.14
CA ALA A 327 -14.00 16.12 -5.71
C ALA A 327 -12.58 15.67 -5.32
N PHE A 328 -11.89 14.94 -6.20
CA PHE A 328 -10.47 14.62 -6.04
C PHE A 328 -9.66 15.40 -7.09
N GLY A 329 -8.62 16.14 -6.69
CA GLY A 329 -7.81 16.90 -7.63
C GLY A 329 -7.08 16.00 -8.65
N GLY A 330 -7.06 16.40 -9.92
CA GLY A 330 -6.36 15.72 -11.02
C GLY A 330 -7.14 15.76 -12.34
N ARG A 331 -6.43 15.64 -13.46
CA ARG A 331 -6.98 15.50 -14.82
C ARG A 331 -7.01 14.04 -15.25
N ILE A 332 -8.00 13.66 -16.05
CA ILE A 332 -8.06 12.34 -16.69
C ILE A 332 -7.27 12.43 -18.00
N VAL A 333 -6.31 11.52 -18.20
CA VAL A 333 -5.49 11.48 -19.40
C VAL A 333 -5.65 10.13 -20.07
N GLN A 334 -5.99 10.14 -21.35
CA GLN A 334 -6.07 8.94 -22.18
C GLN A 334 -4.85 8.88 -23.10
N PHE A 335 -4.05 7.82 -22.97
CA PHE A 335 -2.96 7.51 -23.88
C PHE A 335 -3.44 6.50 -24.92
N ALA A 336 -3.45 6.93 -26.19
CA ALA A 336 -3.75 6.09 -27.35
C ALA A 336 -2.57 6.11 -28.33
N THR A 337 -2.15 4.96 -28.82
CA THR A 337 -1.01 4.85 -29.74
C THR A 337 -1.31 3.88 -30.88
N SER A 338 -0.61 4.08 -32.00
CA SER A 338 -0.50 3.08 -33.07
C SER A 338 0.97 2.67 -33.22
N PRO A 339 1.35 1.39 -32.96
CA PRO A 339 0.50 0.27 -32.54
C PRO A 339 -0.04 0.40 -31.11
N GLU A 340 -1.05 -0.40 -30.76
CA GLU A 340 -1.55 -0.55 -29.38
C GLU A 340 -0.58 -1.37 -28.51
N ARG A 341 -0.82 -1.44 -27.19
CA ARG A 341 0.03 -2.09 -26.17
C ARG A 341 1.42 -1.48 -26.02
N VAL A 342 1.52 -0.17 -26.15
CA VAL A 342 2.76 0.58 -25.92
C VAL A 342 2.88 0.89 -24.44
N LYS A 343 4.07 0.66 -23.87
CA LYS A 343 4.34 0.93 -22.46
C LYS A 343 4.30 2.43 -22.20
N VAL A 344 3.50 2.87 -21.23
CA VAL A 344 3.39 4.26 -20.77
C VAL A 344 4.11 4.42 -19.44
N GLU A 345 5.01 5.40 -19.35
CA GLU A 345 5.64 5.85 -18.12
C GLU A 345 5.34 7.34 -17.92
N VAL A 346 5.01 7.76 -16.70
CA VAL A 346 4.79 9.16 -16.32
C VAL A 346 5.74 9.50 -15.17
N ASP A 347 6.53 10.57 -15.31
CA ASP A 347 7.64 10.95 -14.43
C ASP A 347 8.57 9.77 -14.09
N ASN A 348 8.95 8.99 -15.12
CA ASN A 348 9.77 7.78 -15.02
C ASN A 348 9.17 6.66 -14.14
N ARG A 349 7.85 6.67 -13.90
CA ARG A 349 7.11 5.58 -13.26
C ARG A 349 6.25 4.87 -14.27
N PHE A 350 6.26 3.55 -14.26
CA PHE A 350 5.36 2.76 -15.11
C PHE A 350 3.90 3.03 -14.74
N ALA A 351 3.10 3.42 -15.73
CA ALA A 351 1.69 3.78 -15.59
C ALA A 351 0.74 2.73 -16.19
N GLY A 352 1.19 1.97 -17.21
CA GLY A 352 0.38 0.95 -17.88
C GLY A 352 0.78 0.74 -19.34
N TYR A 353 -0.11 0.13 -20.12
CA TYR A 353 0.05 -0.03 -21.57
C TYR A 353 -1.14 0.59 -22.30
N THR A 354 -0.93 1.17 -23.48
CA THR A 354 -2.00 1.76 -24.29
C THR A 354 -2.95 0.70 -24.87
N PRO A 355 -4.25 1.02 -25.07
CA PRO A 355 -4.92 2.24 -24.62
C PRO A 355 -5.02 2.30 -23.08
N LEU A 356 -4.67 3.46 -22.50
CA LEU A 356 -4.61 3.64 -21.04
C LEU A 356 -5.33 4.93 -20.64
N VAL A 357 -6.33 4.84 -19.77
CA VAL A 357 -6.96 6.00 -19.14
C VAL A 357 -6.50 6.08 -17.69
N ILE A 358 -5.84 7.18 -17.31
CA ILE A 358 -5.27 7.35 -15.98
C ILE A 358 -5.56 8.75 -15.44
N ARG A 359 -5.80 8.87 -14.14
CA ARG A 359 -5.91 10.17 -13.47
C ARG A 359 -4.53 10.65 -13.02
N LEU A 360 -4.13 11.83 -13.50
CA LEU A 360 -2.86 12.47 -13.21
C LEU A 360 -3.08 13.80 -12.46
N PRO A 361 -2.13 14.27 -11.63
CA PRO A 361 -2.26 15.58 -10.99
C PRO A 361 -2.33 16.70 -12.04
N TYR A 362 -2.98 17.82 -11.68
CA TYR A 362 -2.93 19.02 -12.50
C TYR A 362 -1.49 19.57 -12.56
N GLY A 363 -1.09 20.06 -13.73
CA GLY A 363 0.23 20.65 -13.96
C GLY A 363 1.10 19.83 -14.93
N PRO A 364 2.34 20.28 -15.18
CA PRO A 364 3.21 19.65 -16.15
C PRO A 364 3.72 18.30 -15.65
N LEU A 365 3.63 17.26 -16.51
CA LEU A 365 4.13 15.91 -16.22
C LEU A 365 4.89 15.38 -17.43
N ASP A 366 6.04 14.77 -17.21
CA ASP A 366 6.81 14.14 -18.27
C ASP A 366 6.26 12.73 -18.50
N TYR A 367 6.12 12.29 -19.75
CA TYR A 367 5.72 10.93 -20.08
C TYR A 367 6.62 10.33 -21.16
N ARG A 368 6.79 9.01 -21.10
CA ARG A 368 7.58 8.21 -22.02
C ARG A 368 6.76 7.03 -22.52
N LEU A 369 6.64 6.93 -23.84
CA LEU A 369 6.01 5.82 -24.55
C LEU A 369 7.10 4.94 -25.16
N SER A 370 7.05 3.63 -24.89
CA SER A 370 8.06 2.70 -25.41
C SER A 370 7.46 1.36 -25.83
N ALA A 371 7.91 0.87 -27.00
CA ALA A 371 7.56 -0.44 -27.52
C ALA A 371 8.77 -1.10 -28.20
N PRO A 372 8.90 -2.44 -28.17
CA PRO A 372 10.00 -3.13 -28.83
C PRO A 372 10.07 -2.81 -30.34
N GLY A 373 11.23 -2.38 -30.81
CA GLY A 373 11.46 -2.05 -32.22
C GLY A 373 10.93 -0.69 -32.67
N MET A 374 10.27 0.06 -31.79
CA MET A 374 9.82 1.42 -32.03
C MET A 374 10.74 2.43 -31.36
N GLU A 375 10.86 3.61 -31.93
CA GLU A 375 11.54 4.74 -31.30
C GLU A 375 10.72 5.22 -30.10
N ALA A 376 11.35 5.35 -28.93
CA ALA A 376 10.65 5.80 -27.74
C ALA A 376 10.29 7.27 -27.85
N VAL A 377 9.06 7.61 -27.49
CA VAL A 377 8.57 8.99 -27.51
C VAL A 377 8.59 9.53 -26.09
N GLU A 378 9.37 10.57 -25.85
CA GLU A 378 9.36 11.34 -24.60
C GLU A 378 8.72 12.70 -24.86
N ALA A 379 7.72 13.06 -24.07
CA ALA A 379 7.00 14.31 -24.21
C ALA A 379 6.47 14.78 -22.85
N ARG A 380 5.90 15.99 -22.81
CA ARG A 380 5.39 16.61 -21.60
C ARG A 380 3.92 16.98 -21.80
N LEU A 381 3.10 16.63 -20.82
CA LEU A 381 1.71 17.10 -20.75
C LEU A 381 1.72 18.53 -20.24
N HIS A 382 1.23 19.48 -21.04
CA HIS A 382 1.31 20.91 -20.72
C HIS A 382 -0.03 21.51 -20.25
N HIS A 383 -1.17 20.90 -20.57
CA HIS A 383 -2.49 21.53 -20.40
C HIS A 383 -3.22 21.11 -19.12
N GLU A 384 -3.81 22.06 -18.40
CA GLU A 384 -4.59 21.83 -17.16
C GLU A 384 -6.07 21.42 -17.42
N GLN A 385 -6.39 20.91 -18.61
CA GLN A 385 -7.76 20.49 -18.92
C GLN A 385 -8.18 19.27 -18.09
N VAL A 386 -9.47 19.15 -17.78
CA VAL A 386 -10.03 18.06 -16.95
C VAL A 386 -9.93 16.70 -17.66
N GLY A 387 -9.92 16.70 -18.99
CA GLY A 387 -9.66 15.54 -19.86
C GLY A 387 -8.64 15.90 -20.94
N GLU A 388 -7.61 15.07 -21.14
CA GLU A 388 -6.58 15.24 -22.18
C GLU A 388 -6.37 13.92 -22.94
N LEU A 389 -6.58 13.93 -24.27
CA LEU A 389 -6.30 12.79 -25.14
C LEU A 389 -4.90 12.95 -25.73
N VAL A 390 -4.07 11.93 -25.54
CA VAL A 390 -2.68 11.84 -26.03
C VAL A 390 -2.63 10.78 -27.12
N GLU A 391 -2.75 11.21 -28.36
CA GLU A 391 -2.59 10.36 -29.54
C GLU A 391 -1.18 10.47 -30.10
N VAL A 392 -0.46 9.35 -30.11
CA VAL A 392 0.91 9.30 -30.62
C VAL A 392 1.09 8.14 -31.61
N GLY A 393 1.38 8.50 -32.86
CA GLY A 393 1.87 7.54 -33.85
C GLY A 393 3.33 7.20 -33.57
N MET A 394 3.64 5.94 -33.32
CA MET A 394 5.03 5.52 -33.10
C MET A 394 5.72 5.21 -34.43
N HIS A 395 6.99 5.59 -34.54
CA HIS A 395 7.82 5.27 -35.70
C HIS A 395 8.77 4.10 -35.42
N PRO A 396 9.03 3.21 -36.39
CA PRO A 396 10.06 2.18 -36.26
C PRO A 396 11.44 2.80 -36.04
N ALA A 397 12.22 2.25 -35.11
CA ALA A 397 13.56 2.76 -34.86
C ALA A 397 14.45 2.57 -36.10
N VAL A 398 15.12 3.65 -36.55
CA VAL A 398 15.95 3.72 -37.78
C VAL A 398 17.10 2.67 -37.80
N HIS A 399 17.38 2.03 -36.67
CA HIS A 399 18.29 0.90 -36.54
C HIS A 399 17.71 -0.26 -35.70
N TYR A 400 16.52 -0.73 -36.04
CA TYR A 400 16.04 -2.00 -35.48
C TYR A 400 16.79 -3.19 -36.10
N GLN A 401 17.71 -3.79 -35.33
CA GLN A 401 18.18 -5.15 -35.60
C GLN A 401 17.32 -6.13 -34.79
N PRO A 402 16.47 -6.96 -35.41
CA PRO A 402 15.82 -8.05 -34.69
C PRO A 402 16.90 -8.97 -34.12
N ILE A 403 16.73 -9.42 -32.87
CA ILE A 403 17.56 -10.49 -32.29
C ILE A 403 17.21 -11.79 -33.01
N VAL A 404 17.83 -12.00 -34.17
CA VAL A 404 17.87 -13.28 -34.85
C VAL A 404 18.97 -14.10 -34.17
N ALA A 405 18.61 -15.27 -33.64
CA ALA A 405 19.58 -16.25 -33.17
C ALA A 405 20.63 -16.48 -34.28
N ARG A 406 21.89 -16.08 -34.04
CA ARG A 406 22.98 -16.29 -35.00
C ARG A 406 23.98 -17.33 -34.49
N ASP A 407 24.17 -18.29 -35.39
CA ASP A 407 25.08 -19.44 -35.47
C ASP A 407 26.51 -19.21 -34.88
N PRO A 408 27.11 -20.21 -34.17
CA PRO A 408 28.23 -20.00 -33.22
C PRO A 408 29.63 -19.84 -33.84
N LYS A 409 29.78 -19.67 -35.16
CA LYS A 409 31.06 -20.00 -35.84
C LYS A 409 32.05 -18.87 -36.12
N ARG A 410 31.87 -17.65 -35.60
CA ARG A 410 32.76 -16.51 -35.96
C ARG A 410 33.53 -15.82 -34.83
N LYS A 411 33.68 -16.45 -33.66
CA LYS A 411 34.62 -16.01 -32.59
C LYS A 411 35.85 -16.91 -32.40
N ALA A 412 36.07 -17.91 -33.26
CA ALA A 412 37.14 -18.91 -33.08
C ALA A 412 38.55 -18.47 -33.52
N ARG A 413 38.84 -17.17 -33.78
CA ARG A 413 40.13 -16.83 -34.41
C ARG A 413 40.91 -15.64 -33.87
N ARG A 414 40.54 -15.05 -32.73
CA ARG A 414 41.33 -13.93 -32.16
C ARG A 414 41.46 -13.89 -30.63
N ALA A 415 41.32 -15.03 -29.96
CA ALA A 415 41.61 -15.18 -28.53
C ALA A 415 42.66 -16.27 -28.23
N ALA A 416 43.54 -16.55 -29.20
CA ALA A 416 44.76 -17.30 -28.94
C ALA A 416 45.86 -16.33 -28.48
N SER A 417 45.94 -16.08 -27.17
CA SER A 417 47.19 -15.86 -26.41
C SER A 417 46.92 -15.16 -25.07
N ARG A 418 46.71 -16.01 -24.05
CA ARG A 418 46.86 -15.84 -22.59
C ARG A 418 45.68 -16.52 -21.91
N GLN A 419 45.86 -17.77 -21.52
CA GLN A 419 44.90 -18.48 -20.66
C GLN A 419 44.91 -17.88 -19.24
N PRO A 420 43.74 -17.63 -18.64
CA PRO A 420 43.55 -17.80 -17.21
C PRO A 420 42.63 -19.00 -16.95
N MET A 421 42.98 -19.77 -15.92
CA MET A 421 42.20 -20.86 -15.31
C MET A 421 40.68 -20.64 -15.47
N GLU A 422 40.03 -21.53 -16.21
CA GLU A 422 38.58 -21.60 -16.34
C GLU A 422 38.00 -21.92 -14.95
N GLN A 423 37.59 -20.89 -14.21
CA GLN A 423 36.97 -21.06 -12.89
C GLN A 423 35.55 -21.54 -13.10
N SER A 424 35.28 -22.82 -12.84
CA SER A 424 33.92 -23.34 -12.90
C SER A 424 33.02 -22.60 -11.90
N VAL A 425 31.76 -22.41 -12.24
CA VAL A 425 30.76 -21.74 -11.40
C VAL A 425 30.64 -22.39 -10.02
N ALA A 426 30.78 -23.72 -9.95
CA ALA A 426 30.84 -24.46 -8.69
C ALA A 426 32.04 -24.05 -7.81
N SER A 427 33.20 -23.80 -8.40
CA SER A 427 34.39 -23.30 -7.70
C SER A 427 34.17 -21.89 -7.13
N LEU A 428 33.50 -21.01 -7.89
CA LEU A 428 33.16 -19.66 -7.44
C LEU A 428 32.22 -19.68 -6.22
N MET A 429 31.15 -20.49 -6.29
CA MET A 429 30.19 -20.62 -5.19
C MET A 429 30.82 -21.19 -3.91
N ALA A 430 31.69 -22.19 -4.02
CA ALA A 430 32.40 -22.75 -2.87
C ALA A 430 33.33 -21.72 -2.21
N ARG A 431 34.07 -20.95 -3.01
CA ARG A 431 34.96 -19.88 -2.51
C ARG A 431 34.20 -18.72 -1.90
N ALA A 432 33.05 -18.33 -2.47
CA ALA A 432 32.19 -17.31 -1.89
C ALA A 432 31.69 -17.70 -0.49
N ARG A 433 31.19 -18.93 -0.34
CA ARG A 433 30.75 -19.45 0.98
C ARG A 433 31.90 -19.53 2.00
N ALA A 434 33.10 -19.91 1.55
CA ALA A 434 34.29 -19.89 2.41
C ALA A 434 34.67 -18.46 2.85
N ALA A 435 34.59 -17.48 1.94
CA ALA A 435 34.82 -16.07 2.24
C ALA A 435 33.79 -15.50 3.23
N LEU A 436 32.50 -15.81 3.07
CA LEU A 436 31.44 -15.49 4.04
C LEU A 436 31.75 -16.06 5.43
N SER A 437 32.14 -17.34 5.48
CA SER A 437 32.50 -18.02 6.73
C SER A 437 33.73 -17.39 7.41
N ALA A 438 34.62 -16.77 6.63
CA ALA A 438 35.78 -16.03 7.10
C ALA A 438 35.46 -14.57 7.52
N GLY A 439 34.26 -14.07 7.19
CA GLY A 439 33.81 -12.69 7.40
C GLY A 439 34.27 -11.70 6.32
N ASP A 440 34.80 -12.19 5.18
CA ASP A 440 35.21 -11.35 4.05
C ASP A 440 34.03 -11.16 3.10
N VAL A 441 33.17 -10.20 3.46
CA VAL A 441 31.89 -9.94 2.79
C VAL A 441 32.10 -9.36 1.40
N ASP A 442 33.09 -8.48 1.21
CA ASP A 442 33.35 -7.82 -0.07
C ASP A 442 33.91 -8.79 -1.11
N TYR A 443 34.84 -9.66 -0.71
CA TYR A 443 35.38 -10.67 -1.62
C TYR A 443 34.32 -11.72 -1.97
N SER A 444 33.49 -12.12 -1.01
CA SER A 444 32.34 -12.99 -1.28
C SER A 444 31.37 -12.37 -2.29
N ALA A 445 30.97 -11.10 -2.09
CA ALA A 445 30.06 -10.40 -3.00
C ALA A 445 30.58 -10.37 -4.44
N LYS A 446 31.88 -10.13 -4.63
CA LYS A 446 32.52 -10.19 -5.96
C LYS A 446 32.40 -11.56 -6.61
N LEU A 447 32.67 -12.63 -5.87
CA LEU A 447 32.60 -14.00 -6.38
C LEU A 447 31.15 -14.41 -6.70
N LEU A 448 30.19 -14.04 -5.86
CA LEU A 448 28.76 -14.31 -6.08
C LEU A 448 28.22 -13.56 -7.30
N HIS A 449 28.62 -12.30 -7.48
CA HIS A 449 28.26 -11.53 -8.67
C HIS A 449 28.82 -12.15 -9.95
N GLN A 450 30.04 -12.69 -9.92
CA GLN A 450 30.62 -13.41 -11.05
C GLN A 450 29.87 -14.73 -11.32
N ALA A 451 29.60 -15.52 -10.28
CA ALA A 451 28.87 -16.78 -10.40
C ALA A 451 27.44 -16.58 -10.96
N ALA A 452 26.76 -15.51 -10.54
CA ALA A 452 25.37 -15.24 -10.92
C ALA A 452 25.15 -14.98 -12.42
N HIS A 453 26.20 -14.68 -13.20
CA HIS A 453 26.08 -14.49 -14.65
C HIS A 453 25.76 -15.80 -15.38
N ASP A 454 26.30 -16.92 -14.89
CA ASP A 454 26.25 -18.22 -15.57
C ASP A 454 25.27 -19.21 -14.89
N LEU A 455 24.77 -18.86 -13.70
CA LEU A 455 23.80 -19.66 -12.95
C LEU A 455 22.37 -19.51 -13.46
N LYS A 456 21.56 -20.55 -13.26
CA LYS A 456 20.12 -20.58 -13.58
C LYS A 456 19.36 -21.31 -12.47
N GLY A 457 18.04 -21.14 -12.44
CA GLY A 457 17.16 -21.84 -11.50
C GLY A 457 17.53 -21.59 -10.03
N ASP A 458 17.45 -22.64 -9.22
CA ASP A 458 17.63 -22.55 -7.76
C ASP A 458 19.03 -22.12 -7.33
N ASP A 459 20.05 -22.46 -8.10
CA ASP A 459 21.43 -22.05 -7.79
C ASP A 459 21.61 -20.54 -7.97
N LEU A 460 20.95 -19.95 -8.98
CA LEU A 460 20.95 -18.49 -9.18
C LEU A 460 20.25 -17.78 -8.02
N VAL A 461 19.09 -18.29 -7.61
CA VAL A 461 18.32 -17.76 -6.47
C VAL A 461 19.17 -17.81 -5.20
N THR A 462 19.86 -18.92 -4.95
CA THR A 462 20.75 -19.08 -3.81
C THR A 462 21.91 -18.10 -3.84
N ALA A 463 22.58 -17.95 -4.99
CA ALA A 463 23.69 -17.01 -5.15
C ALA A 463 23.25 -15.55 -4.94
N LEU A 464 22.08 -15.17 -5.45
CA LEU A 464 21.53 -13.82 -5.29
C LEU A 464 21.09 -13.53 -3.85
N SER A 465 20.49 -14.48 -3.14
CA SER A 465 20.17 -14.32 -1.71
C SER A 465 21.41 -14.05 -0.88
N LEU A 466 22.47 -14.86 -1.06
CA LEU A 466 23.75 -14.65 -0.38
C LEU A 466 24.41 -13.32 -0.75
N LEU A 467 24.27 -12.88 -2.01
CA LEU A 467 24.79 -11.60 -2.47
C LEU A 467 24.04 -10.43 -1.82
N ALA A 468 22.71 -10.52 -1.70
CA ALA A 468 21.89 -9.52 -1.03
C ALA A 468 22.25 -9.39 0.45
N GLU A 469 22.47 -10.53 1.14
CA GLU A 469 22.99 -10.56 2.50
C GLU A 469 24.38 -9.91 2.61
N CYS A 470 25.28 -10.18 1.66
CA CYS A 470 26.59 -9.52 1.63
C CYS A 470 26.45 -8.01 1.49
N TYR A 471 25.61 -7.53 0.59
CA TYR A 471 25.37 -6.10 0.42
C TYR A 471 24.77 -5.46 1.68
N SER A 472 23.85 -6.15 2.35
CA SER A 472 23.26 -5.69 3.61
C SER A 472 24.32 -5.57 4.72
N ALA A 473 25.18 -6.58 4.87
CA ALA A 473 26.27 -6.57 5.85
C ALA A 473 27.35 -5.52 5.55
N ALA A 474 27.59 -5.21 4.27
CA ALA A 474 28.49 -4.15 3.84
C ALA A 474 27.87 -2.74 3.95
N GLY A 475 26.62 -2.61 4.42
CA GLY A 475 25.90 -1.33 4.52
C GLY A 475 25.38 -0.79 3.18
N ASN A 476 25.46 -1.57 2.11
CA ASN A 476 24.93 -1.20 0.80
C ASN A 476 23.46 -1.59 0.67
N TYR A 477 22.61 -0.94 1.47
CA TYR A 477 21.22 -1.32 1.67
C TYR A 477 20.36 -1.23 0.42
N ALA A 478 20.60 -0.25 -0.46
CA ALA A 478 19.89 -0.13 -1.74
C ALA A 478 20.16 -1.33 -2.65
N LYS A 479 21.44 -1.69 -2.86
CA LYS A 479 21.80 -2.88 -3.64
C LYS A 479 21.30 -4.17 -3.02
N ALA A 480 21.29 -4.25 -1.70
CA ALA A 480 20.73 -5.39 -0.98
C ALA A 480 19.23 -5.55 -1.27
N ALA A 481 18.46 -4.48 -1.13
CA ALA A 481 17.03 -4.47 -1.42
C ALA A 481 16.74 -4.81 -2.90
N ASP A 482 17.48 -4.23 -3.85
CA ASP A 482 17.31 -4.54 -5.28
C ASP A 482 17.64 -6.01 -5.60
N THR A 483 18.65 -6.58 -4.92
CA THR A 483 19.02 -7.98 -5.09
C THR A 483 17.97 -8.90 -4.48
N PHE A 484 17.39 -8.57 -3.32
CA PHE A 484 16.28 -9.31 -2.72
C PHE A 484 14.99 -9.21 -3.55
N ASP A 485 14.69 -8.06 -4.15
CA ASP A 485 13.57 -7.94 -5.09
C ASP A 485 13.78 -8.84 -6.31
N ARG A 486 15.00 -8.90 -6.85
CA ARG A 486 15.34 -9.84 -7.93
C ARG A 486 15.12 -11.29 -7.51
N VAL A 487 15.50 -11.67 -6.29
CA VAL A 487 15.22 -13.00 -5.73
C VAL A 487 13.70 -13.25 -5.68
N ALA A 488 12.93 -12.27 -5.18
CA ALA A 488 11.47 -12.38 -5.08
C ALA A 488 10.75 -12.49 -6.43
N SER A 489 11.31 -11.89 -7.49
CA SER A 489 10.82 -11.98 -8.86
C SER A 489 11.20 -13.28 -9.58
N LEU A 490 12.33 -13.90 -9.23
CA LEU A 490 12.78 -15.15 -9.87
C LEU A 490 11.99 -16.38 -9.41
N VAL A 491 11.53 -16.40 -8.16
CA VAL A 491 10.79 -17.52 -7.56
C VAL A 491 9.46 -17.06 -6.94
N PRO A 492 8.56 -16.44 -7.72
CA PRO A 492 7.30 -15.92 -7.20
C PRO A 492 6.47 -17.04 -6.55
N GLY A 493 5.67 -16.69 -5.55
CA GLY A 493 4.84 -17.68 -4.84
C GLY A 493 5.60 -18.64 -3.92
N THR A 494 6.91 -18.46 -3.69
CA THR A 494 7.67 -19.29 -2.75
C THR A 494 7.89 -18.60 -1.39
N LYS A 495 8.16 -19.38 -0.34
CA LYS A 495 8.58 -18.85 0.98
C LYS A 495 9.85 -18.00 0.87
N ILE A 496 10.77 -18.35 -0.03
CA ILE A 496 12.01 -17.58 -0.29
C ILE A 496 11.67 -16.20 -0.83
N ALA A 497 10.76 -16.11 -1.80
CA ALA A 497 10.33 -14.82 -2.33
C ALA A 497 9.62 -13.98 -1.28
N GLN A 498 8.80 -14.58 -0.41
CA GLN A 498 8.19 -13.82 0.69
C GLN A 498 9.23 -13.33 1.69
N ASN A 499 10.12 -14.19 2.17
CA ASN A 499 11.19 -13.76 3.08
C ASN A 499 12.06 -12.64 2.47
N SER A 500 12.34 -12.72 1.17
CA SER A 500 13.06 -11.67 0.46
C SER A 500 12.27 -10.35 0.43
N ARG A 501 10.95 -10.39 0.20
CA ARG A 501 10.08 -9.20 0.32
C ARG A 501 10.09 -8.62 1.73
N TYR A 502 10.06 -9.45 2.77
CA TYR A 502 10.18 -8.94 4.14
C TYR A 502 11.50 -8.17 4.35
N GLU A 503 12.62 -8.72 3.86
CA GLU A 503 13.92 -8.06 3.94
C GLU A 503 13.95 -6.75 3.14
N VAL A 504 13.35 -6.70 1.95
CA VAL A 504 13.16 -5.44 1.20
C VAL A 504 12.41 -4.43 2.04
N GLY A 505 11.30 -4.84 2.66
CA GLY A 505 10.50 -3.98 3.52
C GLY A 505 11.29 -3.37 4.67
N ARG A 506 12.04 -4.24 5.38
CA ARG A 506 12.87 -3.85 6.52
C ARG A 506 14.01 -2.92 6.11
N LEU A 507 14.74 -3.24 5.05
CA LEU A 507 15.84 -2.43 4.54
C LEU A 507 15.34 -1.06 4.05
N ALA A 508 14.23 -1.04 3.33
CA ALA A 508 13.60 0.17 2.84
C ALA A 508 13.15 1.09 3.99
N MET A 509 12.53 0.53 5.03
CA MET A 509 12.03 1.29 6.19
C MET A 509 13.14 1.81 7.11
N ASP A 510 14.15 0.98 7.42
CA ASP A 510 15.11 1.30 8.49
C ASP A 510 16.40 1.94 8.01
N HIS A 511 16.75 1.77 6.73
CA HIS A 511 18.05 2.24 6.21
C HIS A 511 17.94 3.14 4.98
N ILE A 512 16.98 2.90 4.08
CA ILE A 512 16.86 3.68 2.84
C ILE A 512 15.93 4.89 3.03
N GLY A 513 14.89 4.75 3.86
CA GLY A 513 13.84 5.76 4.01
C GLY A 513 12.81 5.75 2.88
N ASP A 514 12.81 4.71 2.04
CA ASP A 514 11.82 4.51 0.98
C ASP A 514 10.59 3.82 1.58
N TYR A 515 9.72 4.62 2.19
CA TYR A 515 8.55 4.10 2.89
C TYR A 515 7.49 3.50 1.95
N ASN A 516 7.43 3.92 0.69
CA ASN A 516 6.52 3.31 -0.28
C ASN A 516 6.97 1.88 -0.63
N ARG A 517 8.26 1.70 -0.91
CA ARG A 517 8.83 0.37 -1.14
C ARG A 517 8.67 -0.51 0.09
N ALA A 518 8.89 0.05 1.28
CA ALA A 518 8.67 -0.67 2.54
C ALA A 518 7.22 -1.16 2.71
N ARG A 519 6.26 -0.26 2.44
CA ARG A 519 4.83 -0.54 2.55
C ARG A 519 4.41 -1.64 1.59
N ASN A 520 4.78 -1.52 0.32
CA ASN A 520 4.46 -2.51 -0.71
C ASN A 520 5.03 -3.89 -0.35
N ALA A 521 6.26 -3.92 0.14
CA ALA A 521 6.94 -5.14 0.51
C ALA A 521 6.30 -5.83 1.74
N PHE A 522 5.96 -5.08 2.80
CA PHE A 522 5.27 -5.63 3.97
C PHE A 522 3.83 -6.05 3.64
N THR A 523 3.07 -5.25 2.88
CA THR A 523 1.71 -5.59 2.46
C THR A 523 1.70 -6.87 1.62
N ALA A 524 2.62 -6.99 0.66
CA ALA A 524 2.77 -8.21 -0.15
C ALA A 524 3.14 -9.44 0.72
N TYR A 525 4.00 -9.26 1.73
CA TYR A 525 4.34 -10.33 2.67
C TYR A 525 3.12 -10.83 3.45
N ILE A 526 2.31 -9.90 3.97
CA ILE A 526 1.13 -10.21 4.79
C ILE A 526 0.04 -10.89 3.95
N ALA A 527 -0.18 -10.41 2.72
CA ALA A 527 -1.18 -10.93 1.81
C ALA A 527 -0.85 -12.32 1.25
N SER A 528 0.41 -12.75 1.30
CA SER A 528 0.81 -14.03 0.71
C SER A 528 0.37 -15.24 1.54
N PRO A 529 -0.19 -16.31 0.94
CA PRO A 529 -0.43 -17.58 1.63
C PRO A 529 0.86 -18.25 2.09
N PHE A 530 1.99 -17.96 1.44
CA PHE A 530 3.32 -18.49 1.75
C PHE A 530 4.11 -17.61 2.73
N GLY A 531 3.55 -16.46 3.13
CA GLY A 531 4.09 -15.62 4.20
C GLY A 531 4.02 -16.37 5.54
N GLY A 532 5.16 -16.55 6.19
CA GLY A 532 5.35 -17.44 7.34
C GLY A 532 5.27 -16.75 8.70
N GLU A 533 6.09 -17.23 9.64
CA GLU A 533 6.21 -16.76 11.05
C GLU A 533 6.42 -15.25 11.21
N LEU A 534 6.88 -14.55 10.17
CA LEU A 534 7.10 -13.11 10.22
C LEU A 534 5.85 -12.30 9.89
N LYS A 535 4.67 -12.91 9.61
CA LYS A 535 3.44 -12.18 9.25
C LYS A 535 3.05 -11.16 10.30
N GLU A 536 3.05 -11.57 11.56
CA GLU A 536 2.83 -10.68 12.71
C GLU A 536 3.86 -9.54 12.73
N THR A 537 5.14 -9.87 12.52
CA THR A 537 6.22 -8.87 12.52
C THR A 537 6.10 -7.90 11.35
N ALA A 538 5.73 -8.36 10.16
CA ALA A 538 5.51 -7.55 8.98
C ALA A 538 4.32 -6.61 9.17
N TYR A 539 3.21 -7.10 9.73
CA TYR A 539 2.05 -6.27 10.07
C TYR A 539 2.42 -5.20 11.09
N PHE A 540 3.09 -5.57 12.17
CA PHE A 540 3.55 -4.61 13.16
C PHE A 540 4.46 -3.53 12.55
N SER A 541 5.39 -3.94 11.67
CA SER A 541 6.30 -3.02 10.97
C SER A 541 5.54 -2.07 10.03
N LEU A 542 4.50 -2.55 9.35
CA LEU A 542 3.60 -1.73 8.55
C LEU A 542 2.85 -0.67 9.39
N CYS A 543 2.43 -1.01 10.62
CA CYS A 543 1.80 -0.02 11.50
C CYS A 543 2.78 1.05 11.99
N GLU A 544 4.03 0.68 12.29
CA GLU A 544 5.09 1.63 12.62
C GLU A 544 5.44 2.53 11.43
N LEU A 545 5.43 1.97 10.22
CA LEU A 545 5.69 2.68 8.98
C LEU A 545 4.70 3.84 8.77
N TYR A 546 3.39 3.59 8.94
CA TYR A 546 2.38 4.65 8.86
C TYR A 546 2.62 5.80 9.86
N GLY A 547 3.19 5.48 11.03
CA GLY A 547 3.59 6.49 12.00
C GLY A 547 4.77 7.34 11.52
N ARG A 548 5.78 6.72 10.88
CA ARG A 548 6.95 7.42 10.32
C ARG A 548 6.62 8.29 9.10
N GLU A 549 5.61 7.91 8.34
CA GLU A 549 5.13 8.66 7.16
C GLU A 549 4.33 9.91 7.52
N GLY A 550 4.08 10.16 8.81
CA GLY A 550 3.31 11.33 9.26
C GLY A 550 1.80 11.18 9.03
N VAL A 551 1.31 9.94 8.90
CA VAL A 551 -0.13 9.64 8.76
C VAL A 551 -0.66 8.96 10.04
N PRO A 552 -0.75 9.70 11.16
CA PRO A 552 -0.96 9.10 12.48
C PRO A 552 -2.35 8.45 12.64
N ARG A 553 -3.37 8.90 11.88
CA ARG A 553 -4.68 8.24 11.81
C ARG A 553 -4.60 6.83 11.22
N ASN A 554 -3.85 6.66 10.13
CA ASN A 554 -3.67 5.35 9.50
C ASN A 554 -2.85 4.42 10.41
N SER A 555 -1.84 4.95 11.09
CA SER A 555 -1.08 4.19 12.10
C SER A 555 -1.99 3.73 13.25
N LEU A 556 -2.86 4.61 13.75
CA LEU A 556 -3.81 4.28 14.81
C LEU A 556 -4.77 3.16 14.38
N GLN A 557 -5.35 3.27 13.18
CA GLN A 557 -6.22 2.23 12.64
C GLN A 557 -5.46 0.91 12.45
N CYS A 558 -4.24 0.95 11.92
CA CYS A 558 -3.40 -0.23 11.77
C CYS A 558 -3.13 -0.93 13.12
N PHE A 559 -2.79 -0.17 14.18
CA PHE A 559 -2.59 -0.75 15.50
C PHE A 559 -3.88 -1.27 16.15
N ASN A 560 -5.05 -0.68 15.84
CA ASN A 560 -6.35 -1.24 16.22
C ASN A 560 -6.55 -2.63 15.61
N ASP A 561 -6.32 -2.75 14.30
CA ASP A 561 -6.46 -4.02 13.59
C ASP A 561 -5.41 -5.04 14.03
N PHE A 562 -4.17 -4.63 14.23
CA PHE A 562 -3.11 -5.51 14.73
C PHE A 562 -3.48 -6.14 16.08
N LEU A 563 -3.97 -5.34 17.02
CA LEU A 563 -4.36 -5.81 18.35
C LEU A 563 -5.62 -6.69 18.34
N ARG A 564 -6.47 -6.55 17.32
CA ARG A 564 -7.65 -7.39 17.09
C ARG A 564 -7.29 -8.73 16.44
N ILE A 565 -6.39 -8.71 15.46
CA ILE A 565 -5.99 -9.87 14.66
C ILE A 565 -5.00 -10.76 15.43
N TYR A 566 -4.11 -10.17 16.23
CA TYR A 566 -3.07 -10.89 16.99
C TYR A 566 -3.18 -10.70 18.51
N PRO A 567 -4.30 -11.12 19.15
CA PRO A 567 -4.40 -11.12 20.60
C PRO A 567 -3.39 -12.13 21.17
N GLY A 568 -2.58 -11.70 22.13
CA GLY A 568 -1.52 -12.50 22.78
C GLY A 568 -0.16 -12.48 22.08
N SER A 569 0.00 -11.71 21.00
CA SER A 569 1.27 -11.56 20.29
C SER A 569 2.41 -11.08 21.19
N TYR A 570 3.65 -11.52 20.93
CA TYR A 570 4.84 -11.00 21.63
C TYR A 570 5.00 -9.48 21.44
N ARG A 571 4.50 -8.93 20.33
CA ARG A 571 4.50 -7.50 20.00
C ARG A 571 3.30 -6.74 20.56
N GLN A 572 2.26 -7.42 21.07
CA GLN A 572 1.08 -6.78 21.65
C GLN A 572 1.43 -5.66 22.65
N PRO A 573 2.33 -5.83 23.64
CA PRO A 573 2.65 -4.74 24.57
C PRO A 573 3.19 -3.49 23.86
N ARG A 574 4.04 -3.67 22.84
CA ARG A 574 4.60 -2.56 22.07
C ARG A 574 3.54 -1.92 21.16
N ALA A 575 2.60 -2.69 20.63
CA ALA A 575 1.45 -2.17 19.89
C ALA A 575 0.51 -1.37 20.80
N GLN A 576 0.26 -1.82 22.03
CA GLN A 576 -0.49 -1.06 23.04
C GLN A 576 0.19 0.26 23.39
N LEU A 577 1.52 0.27 23.54
CA LEU A 577 2.25 1.52 23.72
C LEU A 577 2.02 2.49 22.55
N TRP A 578 2.21 2.04 21.31
CA TRP A 578 2.02 2.88 20.13
C TRP A 578 0.58 3.38 19.99
N ARG A 579 -0.41 2.50 20.16
CA ARG A 579 -1.82 2.86 20.12
C ARG A 579 -2.17 3.87 21.23
N GLY A 580 -1.68 3.65 22.45
CA GLY A 580 -1.91 4.56 23.57
C GLY A 580 -1.38 5.97 23.30
N VAL A 581 -0.19 6.09 22.68
CA VAL A 581 0.35 7.37 22.23
C VAL A 581 -0.55 8.02 21.16
N LEU A 582 -0.93 7.26 20.14
CA LEU A 582 -1.73 7.76 19.01
C LEU A 582 -3.15 8.15 19.43
N LEU A 583 -3.77 7.44 20.37
CA LEU A 583 -5.09 7.79 20.92
C LEU A 583 -5.08 9.15 21.60
N GLN A 584 -3.97 9.55 22.23
CA GLN A 584 -3.83 10.88 22.83
C GLN A 584 -3.63 11.96 21.76
N GLU A 585 -2.76 11.69 20.79
CA GLU A 585 -2.31 12.70 19.82
C GLU A 585 -3.32 12.93 18.69
N VAL A 586 -4.10 11.91 18.32
CA VAL A 586 -4.98 11.93 17.14
C VAL A 586 -6.45 12.09 17.52
N GLU A 587 -6.92 11.31 18.50
CA GLU A 587 -8.35 11.23 18.86
C GLU A 587 -8.67 11.88 20.21
N GLN A 588 -7.66 12.28 20.99
CA GLN A 588 -7.81 12.79 22.36
C GLN A 588 -8.62 11.84 23.27
N ARG A 589 -8.53 10.53 23.01
CA ARG A 589 -9.19 9.49 23.81
C ARG A 589 -8.33 9.07 24.98
N TRP A 590 -8.27 9.95 25.97
CA TRP A 590 -7.38 9.83 27.13
C TRP A 590 -7.59 8.56 27.96
N SER A 591 -8.84 8.09 28.10
CA SER A 591 -9.19 6.90 28.89
C SER A 591 -8.73 5.61 28.22
N ASP A 592 -8.97 5.47 26.92
CA ASP A 592 -8.50 4.33 26.13
C ASP A 592 -6.97 4.30 26.07
N ALA A 593 -6.34 5.47 25.92
CA ALA A 593 -4.90 5.60 25.98
C ALA A 593 -4.31 5.15 27.32
N GLU A 594 -4.90 5.58 28.43
CA GLU A 594 -4.45 5.16 29.77
C GLU A 594 -4.53 3.64 29.94
N ARG A 595 -5.62 3.01 29.50
CA ARG A 595 -5.76 1.54 29.56
C ARG A 595 -4.62 0.83 28.83
N ASP A 596 -4.27 1.28 27.63
CA ASP A 596 -3.23 0.66 26.83
C ASP A 596 -1.82 0.89 27.41
N LEU A 597 -1.54 2.11 27.86
CA LEU A 597 -0.26 2.46 28.48
C LEU A 597 -0.05 1.70 29.79
N LEU A 598 -1.10 1.54 30.61
CA LEU A 598 -1.04 0.71 31.82
C LEU A 598 -0.82 -0.77 31.50
N SER A 599 -1.49 -1.28 30.46
CA SER A 599 -1.31 -2.67 30.00
C SER A 599 0.13 -2.92 29.57
N PHE A 600 0.73 -1.98 28.84
CA PHE A 600 2.14 -2.02 28.45
C PHE A 600 3.08 -2.02 29.66
N ILE A 601 2.87 -1.11 30.63
CA ILE A 601 3.70 -1.02 31.85
C ILE A 601 3.62 -2.33 32.65
N ARG A 602 2.43 -2.93 32.79
CA ARG A 602 2.27 -4.21 33.51
C ARG A 602 2.97 -5.36 32.80
N ALA A 603 2.88 -5.41 31.47
CA ALA A 603 3.50 -6.46 30.66
C ALA A 603 5.02 -6.33 30.56
N LYS A 604 5.56 -5.10 30.58
CA LYS A 604 6.98 -4.81 30.37
C LYS A 604 7.53 -3.78 31.37
N PRO A 605 7.50 -4.02 32.69
CA PRO A 605 7.73 -3.01 33.73
C PRO A 605 9.15 -2.41 33.75
N ARG A 606 10.12 -3.06 33.10
CA ARG A 606 11.52 -2.59 32.99
C ARG A 606 11.86 -1.99 31.63
N HIS A 607 10.87 -1.81 30.74
CA HIS A 607 11.12 -1.28 29.41
C HIS A 607 11.45 0.22 29.45
N PRO A 608 12.43 0.73 28.68
CA PRO A 608 12.80 2.16 28.72
C PRO A 608 11.63 3.12 28.47
N ARG A 609 10.71 2.74 27.58
CA ARG A 609 9.49 3.52 27.29
C ARG A 609 8.40 3.51 28.39
N CYS A 610 8.60 2.80 29.51
CA CYS A 610 7.69 2.90 30.65
C CYS A 610 7.66 4.31 31.25
N GLU A 611 8.81 5.00 31.23
CA GLU A 611 8.91 6.39 31.67
C GLU A 611 7.96 7.29 30.85
N GLU A 612 8.03 7.19 29.52
CA GLU A 612 7.13 7.90 28.60
C GLU A 612 5.66 7.56 28.87
N ALA A 613 5.34 6.28 29.00
CA ALA A 613 3.98 5.83 29.25
C ALA A 613 3.40 6.44 30.54
N ARG A 614 4.19 6.51 31.62
CA ARG A 614 3.75 7.14 32.88
C ARG A 614 3.51 8.63 32.76
N TYR A 615 4.44 9.35 32.12
CA TYR A 615 4.26 10.77 31.84
C TYR A 615 2.96 11.02 31.04
N ARG A 616 2.72 10.21 30.00
CA ARG A 616 1.54 10.30 29.15
C ARG A 616 0.24 9.96 29.89
N ILE A 617 0.23 9.00 30.81
CA ILE A 617 -0.93 8.72 31.68
C ILE A 617 -1.26 9.95 32.54
N ALA A 618 -0.25 10.54 33.19
CA ALA A 618 -0.43 11.74 34.01
C ALA A 618 -0.99 12.92 33.21
N LEU A 619 -0.48 13.11 31.98
CA LEU A 619 -0.98 14.11 31.03
C LEU A 619 -2.44 13.83 30.62
N GLY A 620 -2.78 12.57 30.35
CA GLY A 620 -4.16 12.19 30.01
C GLY A 620 -5.15 12.50 31.12
N ARG A 621 -4.83 12.16 32.37
CA ARG A 621 -5.67 12.49 33.53
C ARG A 621 -5.84 13.98 33.75
N TYR A 622 -4.78 14.75 33.49
CA TYR A 622 -4.87 16.21 33.51
C TYR A 622 -5.90 16.73 32.50
N HIS A 623 -5.87 16.25 31.25
CA HIS A 623 -6.82 16.65 30.21
C HIS A 623 -8.25 16.17 30.47
N GLN A 624 -8.43 15.07 31.20
CA GLN A 624 -9.75 14.60 31.64
C GLN A 624 -10.32 15.39 32.83
N GLY A 625 -9.54 16.32 33.41
CA GLY A 625 -9.94 17.05 34.61
C GLY A 625 -9.78 16.26 35.91
N ASP A 626 -9.24 15.04 35.88
CA ASP A 626 -8.85 14.27 37.08
C ASP A 626 -7.55 14.81 37.65
N GLY A 627 -7.63 16.00 38.24
CA GLY A 627 -6.46 16.67 38.78
C GLY A 627 -5.83 15.93 39.96
N ARG A 628 -6.64 15.23 40.77
CA ARG A 628 -6.15 14.46 41.91
C ARG A 628 -5.36 13.24 41.43
N GLY A 629 -5.87 12.49 40.46
CA GLY A 629 -5.16 11.36 39.87
C GLY A 629 -3.93 11.79 39.07
N ALA A 630 -4.00 12.91 38.36
CA ALA A 630 -2.85 13.48 37.67
C ALA A 630 -1.71 13.80 38.67
N LEU A 631 -2.00 14.48 39.80
CA LEU A 631 -0.97 14.76 40.82
C LEU A 631 -0.33 13.50 41.37
N ALA A 632 -1.13 12.48 41.70
CA ALA A 632 -0.63 11.21 42.22
C ALA A 632 0.36 10.55 41.22
N MET A 633 0.03 10.54 39.93
CA MET A 633 0.89 9.98 38.89
C MET A 633 2.16 10.82 38.65
N LEU A 634 2.08 12.15 38.75
CA LEU A 634 3.24 13.03 38.63
C LEU A 634 4.20 12.85 39.82
N ASP A 635 3.66 12.72 41.04
CA ASP A 635 4.46 12.43 42.25
C ASP A 635 5.15 11.06 42.15
N GLU A 636 4.43 10.02 41.72
CA GLU A 636 5.01 8.69 41.47
C GLU A 636 6.12 8.76 40.42
N TYR A 637 5.89 9.48 39.31
CA TYR A 637 6.90 9.67 38.27
C TYR A 637 8.18 10.30 38.84
N LEU A 638 8.08 11.36 39.64
CA LEU A 638 9.26 12.06 40.19
C LEU A 638 10.04 11.19 41.19
N GLN A 639 9.36 10.28 41.88
CA GLN A 639 10.02 9.29 42.75
C GLN A 639 10.74 8.21 41.95
N LEU A 640 10.11 7.69 40.90
CA LEU A 640 10.66 6.60 40.08
C LEU A 640 11.74 7.08 39.10
N TYR A 641 11.64 8.31 38.61
CA TYR A 641 12.51 8.87 37.58
C TYR A 641 13.05 10.25 37.99
N PRO A 642 13.86 10.32 39.07
CA PRO A 642 14.42 11.58 39.57
C PRO A 642 15.37 12.27 38.57
N THR A 643 15.82 11.58 37.53
CA THR A 643 16.63 12.13 36.42
C THR A 643 16.03 11.75 35.05
N GLY A 644 14.72 11.52 35.00
CA GLY A 644 14.02 11.12 33.78
C GLY A 644 13.98 12.22 32.70
N GLN A 645 13.87 11.81 31.44
CA GLN A 645 13.79 12.73 30.29
C GLN A 645 12.57 13.66 30.34
N TYR A 646 11.48 13.25 31.02
CA TYR A 646 10.27 14.08 31.16
C TYR A 646 10.20 14.84 32.50
N ARG A 647 11.21 14.75 33.37
CA ARG A 647 11.20 15.36 34.71
C ARG A 647 10.78 16.83 34.70
N VAL A 648 11.41 17.66 33.87
CA VAL A 648 11.13 19.11 33.82
C VAL A 648 9.67 19.38 33.41
N ARG A 649 9.13 18.59 32.46
CA ARG A 649 7.74 18.70 32.03
C ARG A 649 6.78 18.28 33.14
N VAL A 650 7.11 17.22 33.86
CA VAL A 650 6.34 16.71 35.01
C VAL A 650 6.30 17.72 36.15
N GLU A 651 7.45 18.28 36.54
CA GLU A 651 7.53 19.31 37.59
C GLU A 651 6.70 20.55 37.24
N ARG A 652 6.76 21.00 35.98
CA ARG A 652 5.95 22.12 35.49
C ARG A 652 4.46 21.83 35.58
N LEU A 653 4.02 20.71 35.00
CA LEU A 653 2.60 20.32 35.00
C LEU A 653 2.05 20.18 36.43
N ARG A 654 2.85 19.60 37.33
CA ARG A 654 2.52 19.47 38.76
C ARG A 654 2.34 20.82 39.43
N ARG A 655 3.26 21.76 39.20
CA ARG A 655 3.21 23.13 39.77
C ARG A 655 1.98 23.89 39.28
N ASP A 656 1.68 23.79 37.99
CA ASP A 656 0.51 24.43 37.39
C ASP A 656 -0.78 23.87 38.00
N LEU A 657 -0.83 22.57 38.24
CA LEU A 657 -1.99 21.94 38.88
C LEU A 657 -2.22 22.41 40.33
N LEU A 658 -1.16 22.50 41.14
CA LEU A 658 -1.25 22.96 42.52
C LEU A 658 -1.71 24.42 42.63
N ARG A 659 -1.35 25.26 41.65
CA ARG A 659 -1.84 26.64 41.54
C ARG A 659 -3.34 26.69 41.22
N LEU A 660 -3.82 25.80 40.36
CA LEU A 660 -5.24 25.70 40.02
C LEU A 660 -6.08 25.20 41.22
N THR A 661 -5.57 24.24 41.99
CA THR A 661 -6.28 23.73 43.17
C THR A 661 -6.31 24.74 44.30
N SER A 662 -5.21 25.46 44.56
CA SER A 662 -5.14 26.50 45.61
C SER A 662 -6.05 27.71 45.32
N ARG A 663 -6.17 28.13 44.05
CA ARG A 663 -7.12 29.19 43.66
C ARG A 663 -8.58 28.80 43.88
N LYS A 664 -8.96 27.54 43.62
CA LYS A 664 -10.33 27.05 43.86
C LYS A 664 -10.70 27.01 45.34
N THR A 665 -9.74 26.79 46.24
CA THR A 665 -9.96 26.80 47.69
C THR A 665 -10.03 28.20 48.31
N SER A 666 -9.47 29.23 47.68
CA SER A 666 -9.59 30.63 48.15
C SER A 666 -10.80 31.40 47.59
N ALA A 667 -11.56 30.81 46.65
CA ALA A 667 -12.75 31.42 46.04
C ALA A 667 -14.08 30.85 46.60
N LYS A 668 -13.99 29.97 47.60
CA LYS A 668 -15.09 29.54 48.46
C LYS A 668 -14.83 30.10 49.85
#